data_AF-A0A0G2GTU7-F1
#
_entry.id   AF-A0A0G2GTU7-F1
#
_cell.length_a   1.000
_cell.length_b   1.000
_cell.length_c   1.000
_cell.angle_alpha   90.00
_cell.angle_beta   90.00
_cell.angle_gamma   90.00
#
_symmetry.space_group_name_H-M   'P 1'
#
loop_
_entity.id
_entity.type
_entity.pdbx_description
1 polymer ?
#
loop_
_entity_poly.entity_id
_entity_poly.type
_entity_poly.pdbx_seq_one_letter_code
_entity_poly.pdbx_strand_id
1 'polypeptide(L)'
;MIVRRLAARTGRSAFAQANAAAAPARQWRRSFASDVDLLEHSADNSLKETRSIETALNSSMPQPVPSYNPDAARQAALTDPTVAVNWYNKKELERILKPVGTAPEPHYQPHTLITNPPRPEDVTLELLLASQAHLGHATSVWNPSNARYIFGIRDGIHIISLDQTAAYLRRAAKVVTEVCRRGGLVLFVGTRNGQDRSVVKAAKLAKGCHLFDRWIPGSVTNGQQILGNCKLKVVDELDRDMPDFEDQLTDQPVLKPDLVVCLNPLENYVLLHECGLNHIPTIGIIDTDADSTWVTYPIPANDDSLRCTNVIAGVLGRAGEEGQKLRLEAARQGIVTYKGRAKLEEPDTFASKQKQQEGGQAGEKPTRKMGVEAELEETGGLARTVKDLFAGAAGGIAQVLLGQPFDIVKVRLQTSEQYSGAVDAGTKIWKNEGPLAFYKGTLTPLIGIGACVSVQFGAFHYARRQFEARNIARGGPLGSHDLSYGQYYAAGAFAGIANAGISGPIEHVRIRLQTQPHGAGRLYSGPLDCVRKLAAHEGVLRGLYRGEAVTILREAQAYGVWFLSFEYLMNADAKRNKIDRREISTPKVALYGGLAGEALWLGSYPFDVVKSKMQSDGFGKEQRYKSMTDCFKKTWAHEGLGGFWKGILPTLFRAMPVSAGTFAVVELTMRMLT
;
A
#
# COMPACT_ATOMS: atom_id res chain seq x y z
N MET A 1 36.61 28.60 -63.93
CA MET A 1 37.99 28.69 -63.43
C MET A 1 37.98 29.00 -61.94
N ILE A 2 37.61 28.02 -61.09
CA ILE A 2 37.62 28.17 -59.62
C ILE A 2 38.02 26.83 -59.02
N VAL A 3 39.18 26.76 -58.36
CA VAL A 3 39.60 25.66 -57.49
C VAL A 3 40.53 26.25 -56.43
N ARG A 4 40.25 26.06 -55.13
CA ARG A 4 41.15 25.36 -54.19
C ARG A 4 40.61 25.31 -52.75
N ARG A 5 40.98 24.21 -52.10
CA ARG A 5 40.87 23.93 -50.66
C ARG A 5 41.97 24.69 -49.90
N LEU A 6 41.79 24.89 -48.60
CA LEU A 6 42.70 24.64 -47.45
C LEU A 6 42.01 25.30 -46.22
N ALA A 7 41.89 24.71 -45.03
CA ALA A 7 42.86 24.08 -44.11
C ALA A 7 43.61 25.07 -43.19
N ALA A 8 43.62 24.74 -41.90
CA ALA A 8 43.94 25.55 -40.73
C ALA A 8 45.37 26.13 -40.60
N ARG A 9 45.53 27.18 -39.77
CA ARG A 9 46.60 27.27 -38.75
C ARG A 9 46.43 28.38 -37.69
N THR A 10 46.52 27.96 -36.43
CA THR A 10 47.08 28.59 -35.20
C THR A 10 47.53 30.08 -35.17
N GLY A 11 46.73 30.93 -34.51
CA GLY A 11 47.03 31.72 -33.28
C GLY A 11 48.33 32.51 -33.01
N ARG A 12 48.18 33.81 -32.67
CA ARG A 12 48.70 34.48 -31.43
C ARG A 12 48.36 35.99 -31.34
N SER A 13 48.04 36.46 -30.12
CA SER A 13 48.52 37.72 -29.48
C SER A 13 48.01 39.15 -29.87
N ALA A 14 47.18 39.71 -28.97
CA ALA A 14 47.34 41.01 -28.26
C ALA A 14 46.75 42.36 -28.78
N PHE A 15 46.59 43.28 -27.78
CA PHE A 15 46.30 44.73 -27.81
C PHE A 15 44.87 45.20 -28.12
N ALA A 16 44.32 46.30 -27.58
CA ALA A 16 44.82 47.31 -26.60
C ALA A 16 43.64 48.08 -25.93
N GLN A 17 43.93 48.82 -24.85
CA GLN A 17 43.10 49.93 -24.35
C GLN A 17 44.02 51.15 -24.09
N ALA A 18 43.54 52.39 -24.31
CA ALA A 18 44.40 53.54 -24.63
C ALA A 18 44.53 54.64 -23.53
N ASN A 19 45.60 55.43 -23.65
CA ASN A 19 46.10 56.48 -22.74
C ASN A 19 45.31 57.81 -22.74
N ALA A 20 45.50 58.64 -21.70
CA ALA A 20 45.91 60.07 -21.79
C ALA A 20 46.27 60.70 -20.41
N ALA A 21 47.06 61.78 -20.37
CA ALA A 21 47.58 62.46 -19.15
C ALA A 21 47.93 63.97 -19.44
N ALA A 22 48.44 64.85 -18.54
CA ALA A 22 48.99 64.71 -17.18
C ALA A 22 49.05 66.05 -16.38
N ALA A 23 49.15 65.95 -15.03
CA ALA A 23 49.94 66.84 -14.12
C ALA A 23 49.46 68.31 -13.82
N PRO A 24 50.01 69.05 -12.80
CA PRO A 24 49.17 69.68 -11.75
C PRO A 24 49.48 71.16 -11.34
N ALA A 25 48.60 71.81 -10.53
CA ALA A 25 48.87 73.11 -9.88
C ALA A 25 48.11 73.32 -8.54
N ARG A 26 48.59 74.25 -7.69
CA ARG A 26 48.13 74.53 -6.31
C ARG A 26 47.02 75.60 -6.25
N GLN A 27 46.10 75.54 -5.27
CA GLN A 27 46.02 76.50 -4.13
C GLN A 27 44.72 76.42 -3.28
N TRP A 28 44.92 76.43 -1.95
CA TRP A 28 44.14 77.15 -0.92
C TRP A 28 42.62 76.96 -0.80
N ARG A 29 42.18 76.30 0.29
CA ARG A 29 41.11 76.82 1.17
C ARG A 29 41.14 76.23 2.59
N ARG A 30 41.43 77.14 3.54
CA ARG A 30 40.93 77.24 4.92
C ARG A 30 40.97 75.99 5.83
N SER A 31 41.88 76.05 6.80
CA SER A 31 41.68 75.54 8.15
C SER A 31 40.35 76.04 8.75
N PHE A 32 39.61 75.15 9.43
CA PHE A 32 38.69 75.35 10.58
C PHE A 32 37.60 74.26 10.59
N ALA A 33 37.93 73.13 11.21
CA ALA A 33 37.02 72.14 11.79
C ALA A 33 37.87 71.44 12.87
N SER A 34 37.70 71.71 14.17
CA SER A 34 36.59 71.40 15.10
C SER A 34 36.69 69.98 15.64
N ASP A 35 36.48 69.82 16.96
CA ASP A 35 36.86 68.66 17.81
C ASP A 35 36.30 67.28 17.41
N VAL A 36 35.51 67.21 16.34
CA VAL A 36 34.98 65.97 15.74
C VAL A 36 36.10 65.05 15.27
N ASP A 37 37.10 65.56 14.54
CA ASP A 37 38.21 64.75 14.00
C ASP A 37 39.06 64.10 15.13
N LEU A 38 39.17 64.79 16.27
CA LEU A 38 39.86 64.26 17.46
C LEU A 38 39.03 63.18 18.17
N LEU A 39 37.70 63.34 18.20
CA LEU A 39 36.79 62.32 18.73
C LEU A 39 36.73 61.08 17.83
N GLU A 40 36.71 61.23 16.51
CA GLU A 40 36.77 60.10 15.56
C GLU A 40 38.09 59.34 15.72
N HIS A 41 39.24 60.03 15.79
CA HIS A 41 40.53 59.37 16.03
C HIS A 41 40.62 58.70 17.42
N SER A 42 39.98 59.25 18.45
CA SER A 42 39.89 58.61 19.77
C SER A 42 39.03 57.34 19.74
N ALA A 43 37.86 57.40 19.07
CA ALA A 43 36.98 56.26 18.89
C ALA A 43 37.64 55.14 18.06
N ASP A 44 38.34 55.49 16.98
CA ASP A 44 39.07 54.54 16.13
C ASP A 44 40.21 53.84 16.88
N ASN A 45 40.90 54.53 17.77
CA ASN A 45 41.93 53.92 18.61
C ASN A 45 41.32 52.99 19.67
N SER A 46 40.23 53.38 20.32
CA SER A 46 39.50 52.51 21.25
C SER A 46 38.93 51.26 20.56
N LEU A 47 38.48 51.37 19.31
CA LEU A 47 38.05 50.24 18.47
C LEU A 47 39.20 49.31 18.06
N LYS A 48 40.43 49.84 17.93
CA LYS A 48 41.63 49.01 17.68
C LYS A 48 42.09 48.30 18.94
N GLU A 49 42.05 48.96 20.10
CA GLU A 49 42.39 48.36 21.40
C GLU A 49 41.40 47.27 21.82
N THR A 50 40.10 47.49 21.67
CA THR A 50 39.09 46.46 21.97
C THR A 50 39.25 45.22 21.08
N ARG A 51 39.54 45.40 19.78
CA ARG A 51 39.83 44.29 18.85
C ARG A 51 41.14 43.57 19.15
N SER A 52 42.19 44.26 19.60
CA SER A 52 43.45 43.60 19.98
C SER A 52 43.30 42.80 21.28
N ILE A 53 42.52 43.30 22.24
CA ILE A 53 42.12 42.58 23.46
C ILE A 53 41.28 41.34 23.12
N GLU A 54 40.28 41.46 22.24
CA GLU A 54 39.48 40.33 21.76
C GLU A 54 40.34 39.27 21.05
N THR A 55 41.32 39.70 20.26
CA THR A 55 42.26 38.79 19.58
C THR A 55 43.16 38.05 20.58
N ALA A 56 43.60 38.73 21.65
CA ALA A 56 44.40 38.14 22.73
C ALA A 56 43.58 37.20 23.64
N LEU A 57 42.30 37.47 23.85
CA LEU A 57 41.36 36.56 24.52
C LEU A 57 41.11 35.30 23.67
N ASN A 58 40.86 35.46 22.37
CA ASN A 58 40.62 34.34 21.47
C ASN A 58 41.85 33.44 21.25
N SER A 59 43.08 33.98 21.38
CA SER A 59 44.31 33.17 21.31
C SER A 59 44.68 32.49 22.63
N SER A 60 44.12 32.94 23.77
CA SER A 60 44.33 32.32 25.08
C SER A 60 43.24 31.34 25.50
N MET A 61 42.11 31.29 24.79
CA MET A 61 41.12 30.22 24.96
C MET A 61 41.64 28.89 24.36
N PRO A 62 41.55 27.76 25.10
CA PRO A 62 41.92 26.46 24.56
C PRO A 62 41.01 26.09 23.39
N GLN A 63 41.62 25.71 22.27
CA GLN A 63 40.90 25.28 21.06
C GLN A 63 39.93 24.13 21.41
N PRO A 64 38.66 24.19 20.96
CA PRO A 64 37.71 23.12 21.23
C PRO A 64 38.22 21.81 20.62
N VAL A 65 38.27 20.76 21.42
CA VAL A 65 38.69 19.42 20.96
C VAL A 65 37.80 19.03 19.78
N PRO A 66 38.34 18.65 18.61
CA PRO A 66 37.53 18.30 17.46
C PRO A 66 36.53 17.21 17.84
N SER A 67 35.23 17.46 17.61
CA SER A 67 34.21 16.47 17.88
C SER A 67 34.49 15.23 17.04
N TYR A 68 34.69 14.08 17.71
CA TYR A 68 34.93 12.83 17.02
C TYR A 68 33.71 12.49 16.16
N ASN A 69 33.86 12.69 14.85
CA ASN A 69 32.82 12.38 13.89
C ASN A 69 33.09 10.96 13.33
N PRO A 70 32.39 9.91 13.81
CA PRO A 70 32.62 8.54 13.36
C PRO A 70 32.38 8.37 11.86
N ASP A 71 31.47 9.15 11.27
CA ASP A 71 31.17 9.07 9.84
C ASP A 71 32.29 9.66 8.98
N ALA A 72 33.01 10.68 9.46
CA ALA A 72 34.19 11.21 8.76
C ALA A 72 35.34 10.19 8.75
N ALA A 73 35.59 9.49 9.86
CA ALA A 73 36.57 8.41 9.92
C ALA A 73 36.17 7.21 9.04
N ARG A 74 34.88 6.88 8.98
CA ARG A 74 34.32 5.84 8.12
C ARG A 74 34.42 6.20 6.64
N GLN A 75 34.18 7.46 6.27
CA GLN A 75 34.36 7.96 4.91
C GLN A 75 35.83 7.94 4.49
N ALA A 76 36.75 8.38 5.35
CA ALA A 76 38.19 8.31 5.10
C ALA A 76 38.67 6.87 4.85
N ALA A 77 38.20 5.90 5.65
CA ALA A 77 38.49 4.48 5.46
C ALA A 77 37.89 3.90 4.16
N LEU A 78 36.73 4.38 3.71
CA LEU A 78 36.14 3.97 2.43
C LEU A 78 36.90 4.52 1.20
N THR A 79 37.65 5.62 1.37
CA THR A 79 38.50 6.21 0.33
C THR A 79 39.95 5.72 0.33
N ASP A 80 40.35 4.93 1.32
CA ASP A 80 41.74 4.46 1.48
C ASP A 80 42.02 3.24 0.57
N PRO A 81 42.90 3.37 -0.45
CA PRO A 81 43.21 2.27 -1.36
C PRO A 81 43.97 1.11 -0.69
N THR A 82 44.53 1.31 0.51
CA THR A 82 45.25 0.26 1.25
C THR A 82 44.32 -0.73 1.93
N VAL A 83 43.04 -0.42 2.13
CA VAL A 83 42.09 -1.29 2.85
C VAL A 83 41.94 -2.67 2.19
N ALA A 84 41.92 -2.72 0.86
CA ALA A 84 41.90 -4.00 0.13
C ALA A 84 43.16 -4.83 0.41
N VAL A 85 44.35 -4.22 0.34
CA VAL A 85 45.64 -4.88 0.59
C VAL A 85 45.73 -5.35 2.04
N ASN A 86 45.33 -4.52 3.00
CA ASN A 86 45.29 -4.84 4.42
C ASN A 86 44.33 -6.00 4.72
N TRP A 87 43.19 -6.08 4.01
CA TRP A 87 42.25 -7.20 4.12
C TRP A 87 42.85 -8.51 3.59
N TYR A 88 43.52 -8.50 2.43
CA TYR A 88 44.21 -9.68 1.89
C TYR A 88 45.35 -10.13 2.82
N ASN A 89 46.20 -9.21 3.29
CA ASN A 89 47.29 -9.51 4.22
C ASN A 89 46.76 -10.11 5.53
N LYS A 90 45.66 -9.56 6.07
CA LYS A 90 44.98 -10.13 7.25
C LYS A 90 44.45 -11.53 6.97
N LYS A 91 43.84 -11.78 5.80
CA LYS A 91 43.33 -13.11 5.43
C LYS A 91 44.45 -14.14 5.28
N GLU A 92 45.60 -13.73 4.77
CA GLU A 92 46.77 -14.60 4.63
C GLU A 92 47.39 -14.91 6.00
N LEU A 93 47.55 -13.92 6.88
CA LEU A 93 47.97 -14.13 8.26
C LEU A 93 46.97 -15.01 9.04
N GLU A 94 45.67 -14.79 8.90
CA GLU A 94 44.64 -15.66 9.48
C GLU A 94 44.78 -17.10 8.97
N ARG A 95 45.06 -17.32 7.68
CA ARG A 95 45.26 -18.66 7.09
C ARG A 95 46.46 -19.38 7.69
N ILE A 96 47.58 -18.66 7.88
CA ILE A 96 48.83 -19.21 8.42
C ILE A 96 48.74 -19.46 9.94
N LEU A 97 48.15 -18.54 10.70
CA LEU A 97 48.17 -18.55 12.16
C LEU A 97 46.99 -19.31 12.80
N LYS A 98 45.82 -19.39 12.15
CA LYS A 98 44.64 -20.08 12.70
C LYS A 98 44.83 -21.57 13.05
N PRO A 99 45.64 -22.38 12.33
CA PRO A 99 45.92 -23.76 12.74
C PRO A 99 47.04 -23.90 13.79
N VAL A 100 47.67 -22.80 14.22
CA VAL A 100 48.76 -22.84 15.22
C VAL A 100 48.18 -22.87 16.63
N GLY A 101 48.54 -23.89 17.40
CA GLY A 101 48.09 -24.11 18.78
C GLY A 101 47.27 -25.39 18.93
N THR A 102 46.54 -25.50 20.05
CA THR A 102 45.65 -26.64 20.30
C THR A 102 44.30 -26.41 19.64
N ALA A 103 43.80 -27.37 18.87
CA ALA A 103 42.44 -27.33 18.35
C ALA A 103 41.42 -27.39 19.52
N PRO A 104 40.51 -26.43 19.67
CA PRO A 104 39.48 -26.51 20.70
C PRO A 104 38.52 -27.66 20.39
N GLU A 105 38.08 -28.37 21.43
CA GLU A 105 36.99 -29.35 21.31
C GLU A 105 35.72 -28.70 20.73
N PRO A 106 34.86 -29.48 20.03
CA PRO A 106 33.71 -28.94 19.30
C PRO A 106 32.67 -28.30 20.23
N HIS A 107 32.83 -27.00 20.46
CA HIS A 107 31.84 -26.17 21.15
C HIS A 107 30.56 -26.02 20.31
N TYR A 108 29.41 -25.86 20.98
CA TYR A 108 28.14 -25.62 20.29
C TYR A 108 28.20 -24.34 19.45
N GLN A 109 27.86 -24.47 18.16
CA GLN A 109 27.84 -23.37 17.20
C GLN A 109 26.40 -23.12 16.73
N PRO A 110 25.76 -22.00 17.11
CA PRO A 110 24.35 -21.74 16.81
C PRO A 110 23.99 -21.80 15.32
N HIS A 111 24.91 -21.40 14.44
CA HIS A 111 24.71 -21.39 13.00
C HIS A 111 24.74 -22.79 12.37
N THR A 112 25.41 -23.76 13.01
CA THR A 112 25.59 -25.12 12.45
C THR A 112 24.27 -25.86 12.31
N LEU A 113 23.31 -25.64 13.21
CA LEU A 113 21.96 -26.21 13.10
C LEU A 113 21.22 -25.77 11.82
N ILE A 114 21.58 -24.62 11.24
CA ILE A 114 20.98 -24.11 10.00
C ILE A 114 21.88 -24.46 8.80
N THR A 115 23.20 -24.33 8.90
CA THR A 115 24.10 -24.61 7.75
C THR A 115 24.20 -26.09 7.46
N ASN A 116 24.37 -26.92 8.49
CA ASN A 116 24.52 -28.38 8.44
C ASN A 116 23.61 -29.06 9.50
N PRO A 117 22.28 -29.11 9.28
CA PRO A 117 21.37 -29.74 10.21
C PRO A 117 21.62 -31.26 10.34
N PRO A 118 21.37 -31.83 11.55
CA PRO A 118 21.53 -33.26 11.84
C PRO A 118 20.48 -34.10 11.09
N ARG A 119 20.79 -35.38 10.87
CA ARG A 119 19.86 -36.36 10.27
C ARG A 119 18.88 -36.91 11.32
N PRO A 120 17.77 -37.55 10.91
CA PRO A 120 16.86 -38.25 11.83
C PRO A 120 17.53 -39.33 12.70
N GLU A 121 18.60 -39.95 12.18
CA GLU A 121 19.44 -40.92 12.89
C GLU A 121 20.27 -40.27 14.00
N ASP A 122 20.79 -39.06 13.75
CA ASP A 122 21.68 -38.29 14.65
C ASP A 122 20.90 -37.63 15.82
N VAL A 123 19.58 -37.76 15.87
CA VAL A 123 18.75 -37.18 16.94
C VAL A 123 18.94 -37.98 18.23
N THR A 124 19.70 -37.43 19.17
CA THR A 124 19.88 -37.98 20.52
C THR A 124 19.08 -37.20 21.58
N LEU A 125 18.92 -37.75 22.78
CA LEU A 125 18.21 -37.08 23.88
C LEU A 125 18.99 -35.86 24.36
N GLU A 126 20.32 -35.91 24.36
CA GLU A 126 21.21 -34.81 24.74
C GLU A 126 21.07 -33.63 23.78
N LEU A 127 20.92 -33.90 22.47
CA LEU A 127 20.66 -32.86 21.47
C LEU A 127 19.32 -32.16 21.72
N LEU A 128 18.26 -32.91 22.04
CA LEU A 128 16.92 -32.36 22.31
C LEU A 128 16.85 -31.64 23.67
N LEU A 129 17.56 -32.14 24.68
CA LEU A 129 17.75 -31.46 25.97
C LEU A 129 18.47 -30.13 25.76
N ALA A 130 19.61 -30.14 25.07
CA ALA A 130 20.40 -28.95 24.78
C ALA A 130 19.65 -27.97 23.85
N SER A 131 18.78 -28.45 22.97
CA SER A 131 17.91 -27.60 22.14
C SER A 131 16.68 -27.05 22.85
N GLN A 132 16.54 -27.30 24.17
CA GLN A 132 15.44 -26.83 25.02
C GLN A 132 14.06 -27.42 24.65
N ALA A 133 14.02 -28.51 23.88
CA ALA A 133 12.77 -29.13 23.40
C ALA A 133 11.83 -29.61 24.52
N HIS A 134 12.36 -29.80 25.73
CA HIS A 134 11.65 -30.31 26.91
C HIS A 134 10.94 -29.23 27.75
N LEU A 135 11.20 -27.94 27.51
CA LEU A 135 10.63 -26.86 28.32
C LEU A 135 9.24 -26.50 27.79
N GLY A 136 8.16 -26.91 28.45
CA GLY A 136 6.82 -26.42 28.12
C GLY A 136 6.47 -25.12 28.83
N HIS A 137 5.21 -24.74 28.73
CA HIS A 137 4.61 -23.57 29.36
C HIS A 137 4.35 -23.77 30.88
N ALA A 138 3.98 -22.66 31.54
CA ALA A 138 3.60 -22.64 32.95
C ALA A 138 2.37 -23.54 33.22
N THR A 139 2.31 -24.15 34.40
CA THR A 139 1.22 -25.09 34.77
C THR A 139 -0.19 -24.49 34.80
N SER A 140 -0.32 -23.17 34.70
CA SER A 140 -1.58 -22.44 34.56
C SER A 140 -2.04 -22.29 33.10
N VAL A 141 -1.16 -22.48 32.12
CA VAL A 141 -1.40 -22.29 30.68
C VAL A 141 -1.01 -23.58 29.97
N TRP A 142 -1.93 -24.54 29.93
CA TRP A 142 -1.74 -25.84 29.32
C TRP A 142 -3.06 -26.42 28.80
N ASN A 143 -2.97 -27.33 27.83
CA ASN A 143 -4.09 -28.09 27.30
C ASN A 143 -4.10 -29.49 27.92
N PRO A 144 -5.11 -29.87 28.74
CA PRO A 144 -5.18 -31.18 29.38
C PRO A 144 -5.13 -32.38 28.43
N SER A 145 -5.51 -32.21 27.15
CA SER A 145 -5.41 -33.28 26.13
C SER A 145 -3.96 -33.71 25.86
N ASN A 146 -2.99 -32.82 26.13
CA ASN A 146 -1.56 -33.06 25.94
C ASN A 146 -0.88 -33.69 27.17
N ALA A 147 -1.62 -33.98 28.26
CA ALA A 147 -1.07 -34.58 29.48
C ALA A 147 -0.21 -35.84 29.22
N ARG A 148 -0.55 -36.62 28.19
CA ARG A 148 0.21 -37.80 27.75
C ARG A 148 1.66 -37.53 27.35
N TYR A 149 1.98 -36.31 26.92
CA TYR A 149 3.32 -35.90 26.47
C TYR A 149 4.20 -35.34 27.60
N ILE A 150 3.59 -35.03 28.75
CA ILE A 150 4.23 -34.35 29.87
C ILE A 150 4.89 -35.41 30.78
N PHE A 151 6.20 -35.27 30.99
CA PHE A 151 6.98 -36.10 31.90
C PHE A 151 6.76 -35.71 33.36
N GLY A 152 6.59 -34.42 33.64
CA GLY A 152 6.38 -33.91 35.00
C GLY A 152 6.28 -32.39 35.06
N ILE A 153 6.43 -31.84 36.26
CA ILE A 153 6.43 -30.41 36.54
C ILE A 153 7.73 -30.07 37.27
N ARG A 154 8.38 -28.98 36.87
CA ARG A 154 9.58 -28.45 37.52
C ARG A 154 9.59 -26.93 37.39
N ASP A 155 9.98 -26.23 38.45
CA ASP A 155 10.14 -24.76 38.47
C ASP A 155 8.89 -23.99 37.93
N GLY A 156 7.70 -24.55 38.16
CA GLY A 156 6.41 -23.97 37.74
C GLY A 156 6.00 -24.22 36.28
N ILE A 157 6.83 -24.90 35.49
CA ILE A 157 6.56 -25.27 34.09
C ILE A 157 6.36 -26.77 33.92
N HIS A 158 5.63 -27.14 32.86
CA HIS A 158 5.53 -28.53 32.42
C HIS A 158 6.80 -28.95 31.67
N ILE A 159 7.30 -30.15 31.97
CA ILE A 159 8.45 -30.74 31.27
C ILE A 159 7.93 -31.78 30.27
N ILE A 160 8.22 -31.58 28.99
CA ILE A 160 7.85 -32.48 27.89
C ILE A 160 8.81 -33.68 27.89
N SER A 161 8.28 -34.89 27.69
CA SER A 161 9.06 -36.13 27.63
C SER A 161 9.92 -36.19 26.37
N LEU A 162 11.24 -36.10 26.53
CA LEU A 162 12.21 -36.17 25.42
C LEU A 162 12.17 -37.48 24.64
N ASP A 163 11.86 -38.60 25.29
CA ASP A 163 11.66 -39.90 24.62
C ASP A 163 10.49 -39.83 23.62
N GLN A 164 9.41 -39.16 24.02
CA GLN A 164 8.27 -38.92 23.13
C GLN A 164 8.65 -37.92 22.03
N THR A 165 9.32 -36.81 22.35
CA THR A 165 9.83 -35.87 21.34
C THR A 165 10.66 -36.60 20.27
N ALA A 166 11.61 -37.44 20.68
CA ALA A 166 12.47 -38.21 19.77
C ALA A 166 11.68 -39.23 18.93
N ALA A 167 10.77 -39.99 19.55
CA ALA A 167 9.97 -41.00 18.86
C ALA A 167 9.01 -40.39 17.82
N TYR A 168 8.34 -39.29 18.17
CA TYR A 168 7.42 -38.59 17.26
C TYR A 168 8.18 -37.80 16.17
N LEU A 169 9.33 -37.18 16.48
CA LEU A 169 10.18 -36.53 15.47
C LEU A 169 10.70 -37.54 14.43
N ARG A 170 11.19 -38.70 14.86
CA ARG A 170 11.62 -39.78 13.93
C ARG A 170 10.45 -40.32 13.09
N ARG A 171 9.24 -40.41 13.66
CA ARG A 171 8.02 -40.77 12.93
C ARG A 171 7.67 -39.72 11.86
N ALA A 172 7.68 -38.44 12.22
CA ALA A 172 7.41 -37.34 11.31
C ALA A 172 8.46 -37.26 10.18
N ALA A 173 9.74 -37.46 10.50
CA ALA A 173 10.80 -37.56 9.51
C ALA A 173 10.50 -38.65 8.46
N LYS A 174 10.12 -39.87 8.89
CA LYS A 174 9.75 -40.96 7.98
C LYS A 174 8.56 -40.62 7.08
N VAL A 175 7.58 -39.84 7.56
CA VAL A 175 6.47 -39.32 6.74
C VAL A 175 6.98 -38.36 5.68
N VAL A 176 7.83 -37.38 6.04
CA VAL A 176 8.43 -36.44 5.08
C VAL A 176 9.25 -37.19 4.02
N THR A 177 10.08 -38.15 4.42
CA THR A 177 10.88 -38.98 3.49
C THR A 177 10.00 -39.71 2.49
N GLU A 178 8.92 -40.37 2.92
CA GLU A 178 8.04 -41.09 1.99
C GLU A 178 7.26 -40.14 1.07
N VAL A 179 6.76 -39.00 1.56
CA VAL A 179 6.07 -38.00 0.71
C VAL A 179 7.02 -37.46 -0.36
N CYS A 180 8.24 -37.06 0.00
CA CYS A 180 9.26 -36.62 -0.98
C CYS A 180 9.67 -37.76 -1.93
N ARG A 181 9.78 -39.01 -1.45
CA ARG A 181 10.07 -40.18 -2.30
C ARG A 181 8.96 -40.45 -3.32
N ARG A 182 7.72 -40.10 -3.00
CA ARG A 182 6.55 -40.15 -3.89
C ARG A 182 6.32 -38.86 -4.71
N GLY A 183 7.30 -37.95 -4.76
CA GLY A 183 7.20 -36.71 -5.53
C GLY A 183 6.16 -35.72 -5.01
N GLY A 184 5.70 -35.87 -3.77
CA GLY A 184 4.72 -34.97 -3.15
C GLY A 184 5.33 -33.63 -2.74
N LEU A 185 4.52 -32.58 -2.84
CA LEU A 185 4.93 -31.21 -2.51
C LEU A 185 4.81 -30.94 -1.01
N VAL A 186 5.96 -30.79 -0.34
CA VAL A 186 6.01 -30.43 1.09
C VAL A 186 6.08 -28.91 1.26
N LEU A 187 5.23 -28.35 2.11
CA LEU A 187 5.24 -26.93 2.51
C LEU A 187 5.72 -26.82 3.98
N PHE A 188 6.86 -26.18 4.20
CA PHE A 188 7.35 -25.82 5.53
C PHE A 188 6.81 -24.44 5.92
N VAL A 189 6.29 -24.31 7.14
CA VAL A 189 5.68 -23.08 7.66
C VAL A 189 6.23 -22.77 9.04
N GLY A 190 6.73 -21.55 9.24
CA GLY A 190 7.18 -21.05 10.54
C GLY A 190 7.16 -19.53 10.55
N THR A 191 6.19 -18.95 11.25
CA THR A 191 5.83 -17.52 11.14
C THR A 191 6.31 -16.66 12.31
N ARG A 192 7.03 -17.23 13.30
CA ARG A 192 7.67 -16.44 14.37
C ARG A 192 8.99 -15.84 13.88
N ASN A 193 9.33 -14.66 14.42
CA ASN A 193 10.57 -13.95 14.09
C ASN A 193 11.82 -14.83 14.31
N GLY A 194 12.63 -15.00 13.28
CA GLY A 194 13.86 -15.80 13.30
C GLY A 194 13.70 -17.27 12.87
N GLN A 195 12.48 -17.73 12.58
CA GLN A 195 12.24 -19.04 11.95
C GLN A 195 12.51 -19.02 10.43
N ASP A 196 12.47 -17.85 9.79
CA ASP A 196 12.69 -17.64 8.35
C ASP A 196 13.84 -18.47 7.75
N ARG A 197 15.02 -18.43 8.40
CA ARG A 197 16.22 -19.11 7.90
C ARG A 197 16.12 -20.62 7.96
N SER A 198 15.43 -21.18 8.96
CA SER A 198 15.29 -22.63 9.10
C SER A 198 14.22 -23.18 8.18
N VAL A 199 13.08 -22.49 8.05
CA VAL A 199 12.00 -22.83 7.12
C VAL A 199 12.50 -22.83 5.67
N VAL A 200 13.19 -21.76 5.24
CA VAL A 200 13.76 -21.64 3.88
C VAL A 200 14.83 -22.72 3.63
N LYS A 201 15.69 -23.01 4.62
CA LYS A 201 16.70 -24.07 4.51
C LYS A 201 16.07 -25.46 4.41
N ALA A 202 15.09 -25.77 5.24
CA ALA A 202 14.41 -27.06 5.26
C ALA A 202 13.68 -27.33 3.94
N ALA A 203 12.93 -26.34 3.44
CA ALA A 203 12.29 -26.39 2.13
C ALA A 203 13.31 -26.59 1.00
N LYS A 204 14.44 -25.88 1.03
CA LYS A 204 15.51 -26.05 0.02
C LYS A 204 16.13 -27.45 0.03
N LEU A 205 16.31 -28.07 1.20
CA LEU A 205 16.80 -29.45 1.31
C LEU A 205 15.77 -30.46 0.74
N ALA A 206 14.49 -30.29 1.07
CA ALA A 206 13.41 -31.18 0.62
C ALA A 206 12.91 -30.94 -0.82
N LYS A 207 13.45 -29.93 -1.53
CA LYS A 207 12.88 -29.36 -2.77
C LYS A 207 11.39 -28.95 -2.63
N GLY A 208 10.99 -28.50 -1.45
CA GLY A 208 9.62 -28.08 -1.13
C GLY A 208 9.41 -26.56 -1.17
N CYS A 209 8.21 -26.14 -0.76
CA CYS A 209 7.85 -24.74 -0.55
C CYS A 209 8.13 -24.30 0.89
N HIS A 210 8.27 -22.98 1.10
CA HIS A 210 8.40 -22.35 2.41
C HIS A 210 7.38 -21.23 2.59
N LEU A 211 7.00 -20.98 3.83
CA LEU A 211 6.21 -19.84 4.27
C LEU A 211 6.73 -19.35 5.62
N PHE A 212 7.24 -18.11 5.64
CA PHE A 212 7.69 -17.42 6.86
C PHE A 212 6.85 -16.18 7.17
N ASP A 213 6.08 -15.67 6.20
CA ASP A 213 5.09 -14.63 6.40
C ASP A 213 3.74 -15.21 6.87
N ARG A 214 2.84 -14.33 7.34
CA ARG A 214 1.47 -14.71 7.73
C ARG A 214 0.75 -15.48 6.62
N TRP A 215 0.20 -16.65 6.96
CA TRP A 215 -0.68 -17.40 6.04
C TRP A 215 -1.83 -16.54 5.52
N ILE A 216 -2.05 -16.55 4.21
CA ILE A 216 -3.18 -15.88 3.57
C ILE A 216 -4.38 -16.85 3.62
N PRO A 217 -5.45 -16.54 4.39
CA PRO A 217 -6.59 -17.43 4.52
C PRO A 217 -7.28 -17.66 3.17
N GLY A 218 -7.63 -18.91 2.90
CA GLY A 218 -8.21 -19.36 1.65
C GLY A 218 -7.20 -19.88 0.63
N SER A 219 -5.90 -19.94 0.93
CA SER A 219 -4.90 -20.36 -0.07
C SER A 219 -4.97 -21.85 -0.41
N VAL A 220 -5.64 -22.69 0.39
CA VAL A 220 -5.99 -24.07 0.01
C VAL A 220 -7.45 -24.18 -0.41
N THR A 221 -8.40 -23.62 0.35
CA THR A 221 -9.84 -23.77 0.05
C THR A 221 -10.29 -22.98 -1.17
N ASN A 222 -9.76 -21.77 -1.35
CA ASN A 222 -9.99 -20.86 -2.49
C ASN A 222 -8.68 -20.57 -3.25
N GLY A 223 -7.79 -21.56 -3.33
CA GLY A 223 -6.47 -21.40 -3.93
C GLY A 223 -6.52 -20.89 -5.37
N GLN A 224 -7.58 -21.17 -6.13
CA GLN A 224 -7.72 -20.70 -7.52
C GLN A 224 -7.76 -19.16 -7.63
N GLN A 225 -8.34 -18.46 -6.64
CA GLN A 225 -8.38 -16.99 -6.65
C GLN A 225 -7.06 -16.37 -6.17
N ILE A 226 -6.36 -17.04 -5.26
CA ILE A 226 -5.14 -16.51 -4.62
C ILE A 226 -3.88 -16.88 -5.41
N LEU A 227 -3.75 -18.14 -5.82
CA LEU A 227 -2.60 -18.72 -6.50
C LEU A 227 -2.82 -18.87 -8.02
N GLY A 228 -3.99 -18.51 -8.56
CA GLY A 228 -4.32 -18.68 -9.98
C GLY A 228 -3.44 -17.90 -10.97
N ASN A 229 -2.71 -16.88 -10.49
CA ASN A 229 -1.74 -16.13 -11.28
C ASN A 229 -0.29 -16.66 -11.14
N CYS A 230 -0.05 -17.67 -10.30
CA CYS A 230 1.28 -18.25 -10.09
C CYS A 230 1.64 -19.16 -11.27
N LYS A 231 2.83 -18.97 -11.87
CA LYS A 231 3.27 -19.84 -12.97
C LYS A 231 3.48 -21.27 -12.46
N LEU A 232 2.80 -22.23 -13.10
CA LEU A 232 3.05 -23.66 -12.97
C LEU A 232 4.12 -24.10 -13.98
N LYS A 233 4.79 -25.21 -13.69
CA LYS A 233 5.69 -25.89 -14.65
C LYS A 233 5.49 -27.40 -14.59
N VAL A 234 5.60 -28.06 -15.73
CA VAL A 234 5.63 -29.53 -15.82
C VAL A 234 7.09 -29.98 -15.76
N VAL A 235 7.35 -31.04 -14.98
CA VAL A 235 8.65 -31.70 -14.89
C VAL A 235 8.49 -33.20 -15.06
N ASP A 236 9.53 -33.84 -15.58
CA ASP A 236 9.61 -35.31 -15.65
C ASP A 236 10.07 -35.94 -14.33
N GLU A 237 10.27 -37.27 -14.33
CA GLU A 237 10.73 -38.04 -13.18
C GLU A 237 12.16 -37.70 -12.69
N LEU A 238 12.93 -36.96 -13.48
CA LEU A 238 14.30 -36.50 -13.20
C LEU A 238 14.38 -34.99 -12.88
N ASP A 239 13.23 -34.32 -12.70
CA ASP A 239 13.08 -32.87 -12.49
C ASP A 239 13.51 -32.00 -13.68
N ARG A 240 13.52 -32.54 -14.91
CA ARG A 240 13.77 -31.77 -16.13
C ARG A 240 12.48 -31.06 -16.56
N ASP A 241 12.58 -29.79 -16.90
CA ASP A 241 11.44 -28.97 -17.33
C ASP A 241 10.94 -29.41 -18.71
N MET A 242 9.62 -29.60 -18.83
CA MET A 242 8.95 -30.07 -20.05
C MET A 242 8.08 -28.95 -20.63
N PRO A 243 8.63 -28.08 -21.51
CA PRO A 243 7.94 -26.88 -21.99
C PRO A 243 6.76 -27.16 -22.92
N ASP A 244 6.74 -28.32 -23.59
CA ASP A 244 5.73 -28.71 -24.58
C ASP A 244 4.32 -28.92 -23.97
N PHE A 245 4.21 -28.83 -22.64
CA PHE A 245 2.95 -28.93 -21.88
C PHE A 245 2.48 -27.59 -21.31
N GLU A 246 3.17 -26.46 -21.53
CA GLU A 246 2.77 -25.16 -20.94
C GLU A 246 1.35 -24.74 -21.38
N ASP A 247 0.96 -25.01 -22.63
CA ASP A 247 -0.39 -24.70 -23.14
C ASP A 247 -1.50 -25.45 -22.37
N GLN A 248 -1.22 -26.65 -21.85
CA GLN A 248 -2.16 -27.47 -21.09
C GLN A 248 -2.32 -27.01 -19.63
N LEU A 249 -1.50 -26.07 -19.14
CA LEU A 249 -1.51 -25.62 -17.75
C LEU A 249 -2.56 -24.55 -17.44
N THR A 250 -3.07 -23.83 -18.45
CA THR A 250 -3.99 -22.69 -18.29
C THR A 250 -5.29 -23.07 -17.55
N ASP A 251 -5.79 -24.28 -17.80
CA ASP A 251 -7.04 -24.80 -17.23
C ASP A 251 -6.82 -25.75 -16.03
N GLN A 252 -5.57 -25.96 -15.60
CA GLN A 252 -5.28 -26.83 -14.45
C GLN A 252 -5.63 -26.13 -13.13
N PRO A 253 -6.16 -26.88 -12.14
CA PRO A 253 -6.34 -26.35 -10.80
C PRO A 253 -4.98 -26.05 -10.14
N VAL A 254 -4.95 -25.02 -9.30
CA VAL A 254 -3.73 -24.67 -8.56
C VAL A 254 -3.19 -25.83 -7.71
N LEU A 255 -1.87 -25.88 -7.55
CA LEU A 255 -1.20 -26.89 -6.75
C LEU A 255 -1.48 -26.67 -5.26
N LYS A 256 -2.07 -27.69 -4.61
CA LYS A 256 -2.14 -27.81 -3.15
C LYS A 256 -0.90 -28.59 -2.64
N PRO A 257 -0.36 -28.29 -1.45
CA PRO A 257 0.69 -29.12 -0.85
C PRO A 257 0.14 -30.52 -0.54
N ASP A 258 0.99 -31.54 -0.65
CA ASP A 258 0.68 -32.92 -0.28
C ASP A 258 1.02 -33.21 1.19
N LEU A 259 1.83 -32.35 1.82
CA LEU A 259 2.16 -32.39 3.24
C LEU A 259 2.50 -30.97 3.72
N VAL A 260 2.00 -30.59 4.90
CA VAL A 260 2.34 -29.32 5.55
C VAL A 260 3.09 -29.59 6.85
N VAL A 261 4.20 -28.88 7.07
CA VAL A 261 5.01 -28.94 8.30
C VAL A 261 4.94 -27.58 8.98
N CYS A 262 4.21 -27.47 10.09
CA CYS A 262 4.00 -26.21 10.81
C CYS A 262 4.83 -26.16 12.11
N LEU A 263 5.79 -25.23 12.19
CA LEU A 263 6.66 -25.08 13.35
C LEU A 263 5.99 -24.37 14.53
N ASN A 264 4.90 -23.64 14.30
CA ASN A 264 4.14 -22.94 15.33
C ASN A 264 2.63 -23.02 15.03
N PRO A 265 1.94 -24.11 15.42
CA PRO A 265 0.52 -24.34 15.14
C PRO A 265 -0.44 -23.32 15.75
N LEU A 266 -0.11 -22.75 16.91
CA LEU A 266 -1.00 -21.87 17.68
C LEU A 266 -1.41 -20.63 16.87
N GLU A 267 -0.44 -19.94 16.25
CA GLU A 267 -0.69 -18.74 15.44
C GLU A 267 -1.21 -19.08 14.02
N ASN A 268 -1.03 -20.32 13.57
CA ASN A 268 -1.33 -20.77 12.21
C ASN A 268 -2.53 -21.73 12.14
N TYR A 269 -3.42 -21.75 13.14
CA TYR A 269 -4.60 -22.63 13.15
C TYR A 269 -5.44 -22.57 11.85
N VAL A 270 -5.57 -21.39 11.23
CA VAL A 270 -6.34 -21.21 9.98
C VAL A 270 -5.79 -22.07 8.84
N LEU A 271 -4.46 -22.16 8.69
CA LEU A 271 -3.80 -23.04 7.73
C LEU A 271 -4.12 -24.52 8.02
N LEU A 272 -4.01 -24.92 9.28
CA LEU A 272 -4.23 -26.31 9.70
C LEU A 272 -5.69 -26.73 9.50
N HIS A 273 -6.63 -25.85 9.80
CA HIS A 273 -8.05 -26.03 9.54
C HIS A 273 -8.35 -26.16 8.04
N GLU A 274 -7.78 -25.31 7.19
CA GLU A 274 -7.88 -25.45 5.73
C GLU A 274 -7.29 -26.78 5.21
N CYS A 275 -6.18 -27.24 5.79
CA CYS A 275 -5.59 -28.54 5.46
C CYS A 275 -6.53 -29.69 5.83
N GLY A 276 -7.14 -29.65 7.02
CA GLY A 276 -8.13 -30.64 7.48
C GLY A 276 -9.34 -30.74 6.55
N LEU A 277 -9.89 -29.59 6.13
CA LEU A 277 -11.00 -29.53 5.15
C LEU A 277 -10.64 -30.07 3.76
N ASN A 278 -9.36 -30.11 3.39
CA ASN A 278 -8.87 -30.57 2.09
C ASN A 278 -8.17 -31.93 2.17
N HIS A 279 -8.23 -32.62 3.31
CA HIS A 279 -7.57 -33.90 3.57
C HIS A 279 -6.04 -33.89 3.34
N ILE A 280 -5.41 -32.74 3.57
CA ILE A 280 -3.94 -32.59 3.48
C ILE A 280 -3.34 -32.98 4.83
N PRO A 281 -2.44 -33.97 4.91
CA PRO A 281 -1.80 -34.35 6.15
C PRO A 281 -0.89 -33.24 6.68
N THR A 282 -0.87 -33.09 8.00
CA THR A 282 -0.13 -32.03 8.71
C THR A 282 0.80 -32.63 9.76
N ILE A 283 2.03 -32.13 9.79
CA ILE A 283 2.99 -32.31 10.89
C ILE A 283 3.05 -30.97 11.63
N GLY A 284 3.12 -30.98 12.96
CA GLY A 284 3.41 -29.74 13.69
C GLY A 284 4.02 -29.93 15.06
N ILE A 285 4.74 -28.91 15.52
CA ILE A 285 5.31 -28.87 16.87
C ILE A 285 4.18 -28.53 17.84
N ILE A 286 3.97 -29.38 18.83
CA ILE A 286 2.90 -29.20 19.82
C ILE A 286 3.54 -28.95 21.17
N ASP A 287 3.49 -27.69 21.62
CA ASP A 287 3.76 -27.34 23.00
C ASP A 287 2.60 -27.79 23.90
N THR A 288 2.78 -27.63 25.19
CA THR A 288 1.88 -28.02 26.27
C THR A 288 0.53 -27.29 26.27
N ASP A 289 0.39 -26.12 25.63
CA ASP A 289 -0.84 -25.33 25.51
C ASP A 289 -1.57 -25.49 24.17
N ALA A 290 -0.86 -25.80 23.07
CA ALA A 290 -1.44 -26.03 21.75
C ALA A 290 -2.32 -27.30 21.70
N ASP A 291 -3.31 -27.37 20.82
CA ASP A 291 -4.15 -28.57 20.68
C ASP A 291 -3.51 -29.61 19.74
N SER A 292 -3.20 -30.80 20.26
CA SER A 292 -2.63 -31.89 19.46
C SER A 292 -3.55 -32.46 18.38
N THR A 293 -4.86 -32.14 18.39
CA THR A 293 -5.82 -32.60 17.37
C THR A 293 -5.79 -31.78 16.07
N TRP A 294 -5.16 -30.60 16.06
CA TRP A 294 -5.05 -29.76 14.87
C TRP A 294 -4.08 -30.31 13.81
N VAL A 295 -3.25 -31.30 14.18
CA VAL A 295 -2.25 -31.91 13.28
C VAL A 295 -2.38 -33.42 13.20
N THR A 296 -2.14 -33.99 12.01
CA THR A 296 -2.13 -35.46 11.80
C THR A 296 -0.97 -36.13 12.56
N TYR A 297 0.18 -35.47 12.62
CA TYR A 297 1.42 -35.98 13.21
C TYR A 297 2.02 -34.94 14.17
N PRO A 298 1.62 -34.95 15.45
CA PRO A 298 2.17 -34.03 16.45
C PRO A 298 3.61 -34.38 16.81
N ILE A 299 4.46 -33.37 17.02
CA ILE A 299 5.79 -33.50 17.59
C ILE A 299 5.78 -32.76 18.93
N PRO A 300 5.66 -33.45 20.07
CA PRO A 300 5.61 -32.79 21.37
C PRO A 300 6.97 -32.18 21.68
N ALA A 301 7.07 -30.85 21.65
CA ALA A 301 8.28 -30.10 21.94
C ALA A 301 7.97 -28.61 22.17
N ASN A 302 8.92 -27.90 22.77
CA ASN A 302 8.94 -26.44 22.87
C ASN A 302 8.95 -25.78 21.47
N ASP A 303 7.99 -24.89 21.16
CA ASP A 303 7.96 -24.15 19.89
C ASP A 303 8.55 -22.71 19.96
N ASP A 304 8.68 -22.14 21.17
CA ASP A 304 9.29 -20.83 21.44
C ASP A 304 10.80 -20.77 21.19
N SER A 305 11.50 -21.88 21.45
CA SER A 305 12.94 -21.96 21.32
C SER A 305 13.30 -22.07 19.85
N LEU A 306 13.89 -20.99 19.33
CA LEU A 306 14.55 -21.00 18.03
C LEU A 306 15.58 -22.13 17.92
N ARG A 307 16.19 -22.59 19.03
CA ARG A 307 17.10 -23.74 18.99
C ARG A 307 16.37 -25.06 18.75
N CYS A 308 15.20 -25.25 19.38
CA CYS A 308 14.37 -26.43 19.17
C CYS A 308 13.81 -26.48 17.74
N THR A 309 13.16 -25.40 17.31
CA THR A 309 12.54 -25.30 15.98
C THR A 309 13.57 -25.42 14.86
N ASN A 310 14.79 -24.88 15.03
CA ASN A 310 15.91 -25.10 14.09
C ASN A 310 16.33 -26.58 13.99
N VAL A 311 16.40 -27.32 15.10
CA VAL A 311 16.70 -28.75 15.08
C VAL A 311 15.59 -29.52 14.36
N ILE A 312 14.32 -29.29 14.73
CA ILE A 312 13.18 -30.01 14.15
C ILE A 312 13.04 -29.72 12.64
N ALA A 313 13.06 -28.45 12.24
CA ALA A 313 13.01 -28.06 10.83
C ALA A 313 14.21 -28.64 10.04
N GLY A 314 15.41 -28.61 10.63
CA GLY A 314 16.62 -29.18 10.04
C GLY A 314 16.52 -30.69 9.80
N VAL A 315 16.09 -31.45 10.81
CA VAL A 315 15.90 -32.91 10.74
C VAL A 315 14.85 -33.29 9.69
N LEU A 316 13.71 -32.58 9.65
CA LEU A 316 12.66 -32.81 8.65
C LEU A 316 13.13 -32.41 7.24
N GLY A 317 13.93 -31.35 7.12
CA GLY A 317 14.58 -30.96 5.86
C GLY A 317 15.54 -32.03 5.32
N ARG A 318 16.37 -32.62 6.20
CA ARG A 318 17.24 -33.77 5.86
C ARG A 318 16.44 -35.01 5.46
N ALA A 319 15.35 -35.29 6.15
CA ALA A 319 14.46 -36.41 5.82
C ALA A 319 13.84 -36.25 4.41
N GLY A 320 13.48 -35.02 4.03
CA GLY A 320 13.02 -34.69 2.67
C GLY A 320 14.11 -34.80 1.61
N GLU A 321 15.33 -34.32 1.89
CA GLU A 321 16.50 -34.47 1.02
C GLU A 321 16.80 -35.95 0.69
N GLU A 322 16.74 -36.81 1.70
CA GLU A 322 16.87 -38.26 1.55
C GLU A 322 15.76 -38.85 0.67
N GLY A 323 14.49 -38.46 0.91
CA GLY A 323 13.36 -38.88 0.09
C GLY A 323 13.49 -38.47 -1.38
N GLN A 324 13.93 -37.24 -1.64
CA GLN A 324 14.21 -36.76 -3.01
C GLN A 324 15.36 -37.53 -3.67
N LYS A 325 16.42 -37.84 -2.92
CA LYS A 325 17.53 -38.67 -3.42
C LYS A 325 17.05 -40.06 -3.83
N LEU A 326 16.28 -40.73 -2.98
CA LEU A 326 15.70 -42.05 -3.26
C LEU A 326 14.76 -42.05 -4.47
N ARG A 327 13.96 -40.98 -4.66
CA ARG A 327 13.13 -40.79 -5.86
C ARG A 327 13.97 -40.72 -7.13
N LEU A 328 15.01 -39.87 -7.12
CA LEU A 328 15.88 -39.66 -8.29
C LEU A 328 16.74 -40.89 -8.61
N GLU A 329 17.13 -41.67 -7.61
CA GLU A 329 17.83 -42.95 -7.80
C GLU A 329 16.90 -44.01 -8.43
N ALA A 330 15.64 -44.11 -7.98
CA ALA A 330 14.64 -44.98 -8.60
C ALA A 330 14.32 -44.55 -10.04
N ALA A 331 14.16 -43.24 -10.29
CA ALA A 331 13.94 -42.69 -11.63
C ALA A 331 15.07 -43.03 -12.61
N ARG A 332 16.34 -42.95 -12.18
CA ARG A 332 17.51 -43.40 -12.98
C ARG A 332 17.51 -44.89 -13.30
N GLN A 333 16.82 -45.71 -12.51
CA GLN A 333 16.61 -47.14 -12.76
C GLN A 333 15.36 -47.42 -13.62
N GLY A 334 14.67 -46.37 -14.12
CA GLY A 334 13.42 -46.49 -14.86
C GLY A 334 12.18 -46.73 -13.99
N ILE A 335 12.30 -46.61 -12.65
CA ILE A 335 11.22 -46.89 -11.71
C ILE A 335 10.61 -45.56 -11.24
N VAL A 336 9.48 -45.17 -11.84
CA VAL A 336 8.70 -44.00 -11.40
C VAL A 336 7.95 -44.35 -10.12
N THR A 337 8.23 -43.64 -9.02
CA THR A 337 7.69 -43.96 -7.68
C THR A 337 6.27 -43.44 -7.43
N TYR A 338 5.72 -42.66 -8.37
CA TYR A 338 4.46 -41.92 -8.24
C TYR A 338 3.65 -41.98 -9.54
N LYS A 339 2.42 -41.43 -9.52
CA LYS A 339 1.56 -41.27 -10.70
C LYS A 339 1.43 -39.78 -11.02
N GLY A 340 1.33 -39.44 -12.30
CA GLY A 340 1.10 -38.05 -12.73
C GLY A 340 -0.15 -37.45 -12.08
N ARG A 341 -0.03 -36.23 -11.54
CA ARG A 341 -1.10 -35.56 -10.77
C ARG A 341 -2.20 -34.98 -11.67
N ALA A 342 -1.82 -34.49 -12.85
CA ALA A 342 -2.73 -34.01 -13.88
C ALA A 342 -2.85 -35.04 -15.01
N LYS A 343 -4.04 -35.15 -15.61
CA LYS A 343 -4.25 -35.88 -16.87
C LYS A 343 -3.78 -35.02 -18.04
N LEU A 344 -2.47 -34.85 -18.16
CA LEU A 344 -1.85 -34.24 -19.33
C LEU A 344 -1.90 -35.24 -20.49
N GLU A 345 -2.29 -34.77 -21.66
CA GLU A 345 -2.27 -35.58 -22.89
C GLU A 345 -0.91 -35.42 -23.57
N GLU A 346 -0.45 -36.43 -24.32
CA GLU A 346 0.79 -36.31 -25.09
C GLU A 346 0.68 -35.14 -26.10
N PRO A 347 1.75 -34.34 -26.30
CA PRO A 347 1.66 -33.11 -27.09
C PRO A 347 1.13 -33.31 -28.51
N ASP A 348 1.52 -34.41 -29.17
CA ASP A 348 1.04 -34.75 -30.52
C ASP A 348 -0.46 -35.08 -30.54
N THR A 349 -1.00 -35.71 -29.50
CA THR A 349 -2.43 -36.03 -29.40
C THR A 349 -3.24 -34.78 -29.05
N PHE A 350 -2.72 -33.92 -28.18
CA PHE A 350 -3.34 -32.65 -27.81
C PHE A 350 -3.40 -31.68 -29.00
N ALA A 351 -2.28 -31.53 -29.73
CA ALA A 351 -2.20 -30.67 -30.91
C ALA A 351 -3.08 -31.17 -32.08
N SER A 352 -3.21 -32.49 -32.25
CA SER A 352 -4.12 -33.06 -33.27
C SER A 352 -5.60 -32.93 -32.89
N LYS A 353 -5.96 -33.05 -31.60
CA LYS A 353 -7.31 -32.73 -31.12
C LYS A 353 -7.66 -31.24 -31.26
N GLN A 354 -6.76 -30.32 -30.91
CA GLN A 354 -6.97 -28.90 -31.15
C GLN A 354 -7.23 -28.63 -32.64
N LYS A 355 -6.42 -29.19 -33.55
CA LYS A 355 -6.62 -29.05 -35.00
C LYS A 355 -7.92 -29.67 -35.51
N GLN A 356 -8.40 -30.78 -34.91
CA GLN A 356 -9.70 -31.36 -35.27
C GLN A 356 -10.89 -30.55 -34.74
N GLN A 357 -10.79 -29.95 -33.55
CA GLN A 357 -11.80 -29.04 -33.02
C GLN A 357 -11.86 -27.74 -33.83
N GLU A 358 -10.69 -27.12 -34.12
CA GLU A 358 -10.57 -25.93 -34.95
C GLU A 358 -11.00 -26.15 -36.41
N GLY A 359 -10.91 -27.40 -36.91
CA GLY A 359 -11.33 -27.78 -38.28
C GLY A 359 -12.81 -28.11 -38.45
N GLY A 360 -13.55 -28.41 -37.37
CA GLY A 360 -14.97 -28.78 -37.41
C GLY A 360 -15.93 -27.65 -37.02
N GLN A 361 -15.51 -26.77 -36.11
CA GLN A 361 -16.21 -25.55 -35.71
C GLN A 361 -15.18 -24.47 -35.39
N ALA A 362 -15.03 -23.48 -36.29
CA ALA A 362 -14.16 -22.33 -36.07
C ALA A 362 -14.80 -21.31 -35.11
N GLY A 363 -15.08 -21.74 -33.88
CA GLY A 363 -15.77 -20.96 -32.85
C GLY A 363 -15.21 -21.23 -31.45
N GLU A 364 -15.03 -20.14 -30.69
CA GLU A 364 -14.80 -20.08 -29.24
C GLU A 364 -13.73 -21.03 -28.64
N LYS A 365 -12.48 -20.54 -28.54
CA LYS A 365 -11.67 -20.85 -27.35
C LYS A 365 -12.26 -20.11 -26.15
N PRO A 366 -12.46 -20.75 -24.98
CA PRO A 366 -13.16 -20.15 -23.85
C PRO A 366 -12.30 -19.09 -23.15
N THR A 367 -12.34 -17.85 -23.63
CA THR A 367 -11.80 -16.71 -22.87
C THR A 367 -12.57 -16.55 -21.57
N ARG A 368 -11.92 -16.95 -20.47
CA ARG A 368 -12.47 -16.99 -19.11
C ARG A 368 -13.15 -15.66 -18.77
N LYS A 369 -14.48 -15.69 -18.63
CA LYS A 369 -15.27 -14.54 -18.17
C LYS A 369 -14.80 -14.11 -16.78
N MET A 370 -14.03 -13.02 -16.70
CA MET A 370 -13.80 -12.26 -15.48
C MET A 370 -14.47 -10.90 -15.59
N GLY A 371 -15.80 -10.93 -15.72
CA GLY A 371 -16.62 -9.76 -15.44
C GLY A 371 -16.63 -9.47 -13.94
N VAL A 372 -16.71 -8.18 -13.58
CA VAL A 372 -16.82 -7.69 -12.19
C VAL A 372 -18.25 -7.94 -11.66
N GLU A 373 -18.74 -9.18 -11.81
CA GLU A 373 -20.13 -9.60 -11.60
C GLU A 373 -20.27 -10.91 -10.82
N ALA A 374 -19.18 -11.60 -10.50
CA ALA A 374 -19.17 -12.80 -9.65
C ALA A 374 -18.78 -12.51 -8.18
N GLU A 375 -18.86 -11.26 -7.73
CA GLU A 375 -18.42 -10.79 -6.39
C GLU A 375 -19.58 -10.44 -5.43
N LEU A 376 -20.84 -10.72 -5.79
CA LEU A 376 -22.01 -10.28 -5.02
C LEU A 376 -22.95 -11.38 -4.49
N GLU A 377 -22.69 -12.67 -4.73
CA GLU A 377 -23.42 -13.76 -4.06
C GLU A 377 -22.48 -14.80 -3.44
N GLU A 378 -22.79 -15.13 -2.18
CA GLU A 378 -22.26 -16.20 -1.30
C GLU A 378 -20.74 -16.20 -0.98
N THR A 379 -20.27 -15.31 -0.11
CA THR A 379 -19.99 -15.50 1.36
C THR A 379 -18.98 -16.59 1.74
N GLY A 380 -18.03 -16.34 2.67
CA GLY A 380 -17.84 -15.18 3.54
C GLY A 380 -16.41 -15.10 4.13
N GLY A 381 -16.16 -14.50 5.30
CA GLY A 381 -17.11 -14.10 6.34
C GLY A 381 -17.35 -12.60 6.49
N LEU A 382 -18.56 -12.31 6.98
CA LEU A 382 -19.10 -11.01 7.43
C LEU A 382 -18.05 -10.04 8.01
N ALA A 383 -17.09 -10.55 8.80
CA ALA A 383 -16.04 -9.75 9.42
C ALA A 383 -15.18 -8.94 8.43
N ARG A 384 -14.86 -9.46 7.24
CA ARG A 384 -14.08 -8.70 6.25
C ARG A 384 -14.93 -7.59 5.63
N THR A 385 -16.14 -7.92 5.19
CA THR A 385 -17.11 -6.94 4.68
C THR A 385 -17.40 -5.85 5.72
N VAL A 386 -17.51 -6.19 7.01
CA VAL A 386 -17.67 -5.23 8.11
C VAL A 386 -16.43 -4.38 8.31
N LYS A 387 -15.20 -4.93 8.23
CA LYS A 387 -13.95 -4.14 8.31
C LYS A 387 -13.81 -3.17 7.13
N ASP A 388 -14.03 -3.63 5.90
CA ASP A 388 -13.94 -2.81 4.69
C ASP A 388 -15.04 -1.73 4.70
N LEU A 389 -16.26 -2.05 5.13
CA LEU A 389 -17.36 -1.10 5.32
C LEU A 389 -17.07 -0.09 6.44
N PHE A 390 -16.48 -0.51 7.56
CA PHE A 390 -16.13 0.37 8.68
C PHE A 390 -14.97 1.30 8.34
N ALA A 391 -13.92 0.81 7.67
CA ALA A 391 -12.83 1.64 7.17
C ALA A 391 -13.32 2.63 6.11
N GLY A 392 -14.19 2.19 5.19
CA GLY A 392 -14.86 3.07 4.23
C GLY A 392 -15.73 4.14 4.91
N ALA A 393 -16.49 3.78 5.96
CA ALA A 393 -17.28 4.73 6.74
C ALA A 393 -16.39 5.73 7.52
N ALA A 394 -15.32 5.27 8.16
CA ALA A 394 -14.35 6.12 8.85
C ALA A 394 -13.67 7.10 7.89
N GLY A 395 -13.27 6.63 6.69
CA GLY A 395 -12.79 7.48 5.60
C GLY A 395 -13.82 8.52 5.18
N GLY A 396 -15.06 8.13 4.94
CA GLY A 396 -16.16 9.04 4.59
C GLY A 396 -16.44 10.12 5.66
N ILE A 397 -16.37 9.75 6.94
CA ILE A 397 -16.49 10.70 8.07
C ILE A 397 -15.32 11.69 8.06
N ALA A 398 -14.08 11.20 7.92
CA ALA A 398 -12.88 12.05 7.85
C ALA A 398 -12.93 13.01 6.64
N GLN A 399 -13.38 12.53 5.49
CA GLN A 399 -13.56 13.32 4.27
C GLN A 399 -14.51 14.52 4.50
N VAL A 400 -15.60 14.30 5.23
CA VAL A 400 -16.56 15.35 5.58
C VAL A 400 -15.94 16.32 6.60
N LEU A 401 -15.36 15.82 7.69
CA LEU A 401 -14.82 16.66 8.77
C LEU A 401 -13.66 17.56 8.30
N LEU A 402 -12.71 17.01 7.54
CA LEU A 402 -11.56 17.77 7.02
C LEU A 402 -11.96 18.81 5.96
N GLY A 403 -12.96 18.51 5.13
CA GLY A 403 -13.39 19.37 4.03
C GLY A 403 -14.37 20.47 4.43
N GLN A 404 -15.13 20.24 5.50
CA GLN A 404 -16.22 21.10 5.95
C GLN A 404 -15.82 22.56 6.26
N PRO A 405 -14.67 22.88 6.90
CA PRO A 405 -14.27 24.27 7.12
C PRO A 405 -14.11 25.07 5.82
N PHE A 406 -13.55 24.45 4.78
CA PHE A 406 -13.41 25.04 3.46
C PHE A 406 -14.76 25.18 2.75
N ASP A 407 -15.65 24.18 2.87
CA ASP A 407 -16.99 24.22 2.29
C ASP A 407 -17.81 25.40 2.84
N ILE A 408 -17.71 25.71 4.14
CA ILE A 408 -18.42 26.87 4.71
C ILE A 408 -17.88 28.20 4.19
N VAL A 409 -16.55 28.33 4.06
CA VAL A 409 -15.96 29.55 3.48
C VAL A 409 -16.36 29.68 2.01
N LYS A 410 -16.35 28.59 1.24
CA LYS A 410 -16.83 28.56 -0.15
C LYS A 410 -18.29 29.03 -0.25
N VAL A 411 -19.20 28.35 0.44
CA VAL A 411 -20.64 28.60 0.31
C VAL A 411 -20.99 30.04 0.70
N ARG A 412 -20.37 30.59 1.75
CA ARG A 412 -20.61 31.99 2.13
C ARG A 412 -20.08 33.02 1.14
N LEU A 413 -18.95 32.76 0.48
CA LEU A 413 -18.46 33.60 -0.62
C LEU A 413 -19.35 33.50 -1.87
N GLN A 414 -20.03 32.37 -2.07
CA GLN A 414 -20.96 32.18 -3.19
C GLN A 414 -22.32 32.86 -2.96
N THR A 415 -22.78 32.98 -1.71
CA THR A 415 -24.15 33.42 -1.37
C THR A 415 -24.26 34.74 -0.59
N SER A 416 -23.15 35.33 -0.13
CA SER A 416 -23.13 36.60 0.62
C SER A 416 -22.10 37.58 0.06
N GLU A 417 -22.46 38.86 0.02
CA GLU A 417 -21.61 39.96 -0.42
C GLU A 417 -20.78 40.59 0.72
N GLN A 418 -20.95 40.10 1.96
CA GLN A 418 -20.31 40.66 3.18
C GLN A 418 -18.80 40.38 3.30
N TYR A 419 -18.22 39.65 2.36
CA TYR A 419 -16.88 39.09 2.42
C TYR A 419 -16.06 39.48 1.19
N SER A 420 -14.87 40.06 1.40
CA SER A 420 -13.98 40.46 0.30
C SER A 420 -13.16 39.30 -0.28
N GLY A 421 -12.99 38.22 0.50
CA GLY A 421 -12.23 37.04 0.10
C GLY A 421 -12.20 35.95 1.16
N ALA A 422 -11.54 34.84 0.87
CA ALA A 422 -11.55 33.63 1.73
C ALA A 422 -10.98 33.86 3.14
N VAL A 423 -9.89 34.61 3.26
CA VAL A 423 -9.25 34.90 4.55
C VAL A 423 -10.12 35.84 5.39
N ASP A 424 -10.75 36.83 4.76
CA ASP A 424 -11.72 37.73 5.41
C ASP A 424 -12.96 36.96 5.89
N ALA A 425 -13.52 36.09 5.04
CA ALA A 425 -14.63 35.20 5.41
C ALA A 425 -14.28 34.30 6.61
N GLY A 426 -13.16 33.56 6.54
CA GLY A 426 -12.71 32.70 7.65
C GLY A 426 -12.49 33.49 8.94
N THR A 427 -11.86 34.66 8.86
CA THR A 427 -11.57 35.53 10.01
C THR A 427 -12.85 36.09 10.64
N LYS A 428 -13.81 36.54 9.84
CA LYS A 428 -15.11 37.03 10.31
C LYS A 428 -15.97 35.92 10.91
N ILE A 429 -15.98 34.72 10.33
CA ILE A 429 -16.66 33.54 10.90
C ILE A 429 -16.07 33.24 12.28
N TRP A 430 -14.75 33.12 12.38
CA TRP A 430 -14.06 32.84 13.66
C TRP A 430 -14.38 33.90 14.72
N LYS A 431 -14.27 35.19 14.40
CA LYS A 431 -14.47 36.29 15.35
C LYS A 431 -15.93 36.50 15.76
N ASN A 432 -16.88 36.37 14.84
CA ASN A 432 -18.27 36.75 15.08
C ASN A 432 -19.16 35.56 15.50
N GLU A 433 -18.73 34.33 15.23
CA GLU A 433 -19.57 33.12 15.38
C GLU A 433 -18.84 31.97 16.10
N GLY A 434 -17.52 32.06 16.26
CA GLY A 434 -16.69 31.10 16.97
C GLY A 434 -16.26 29.88 16.14
N PRO A 435 -15.36 29.04 16.68
CA PRO A 435 -14.76 27.93 15.94
C PRO A 435 -15.75 26.83 15.55
N LEU A 436 -16.82 26.62 16.32
CA LEU A 436 -17.85 25.63 16.01
C LEU A 436 -18.70 26.01 14.78
N ALA A 437 -18.72 27.28 14.39
CA ALA A 437 -19.46 27.75 13.21
C ALA A 437 -18.96 27.10 11.91
N PHE A 438 -17.67 26.70 11.84
CA PHE A 438 -17.12 25.97 10.69
C PHE A 438 -17.75 24.60 10.47
N TYR A 439 -18.35 23.98 11.49
CA TYR A 439 -19.00 22.67 11.41
C TYR A 439 -20.54 22.75 11.31
N LYS A 440 -21.10 23.92 10.97
CA LYS A 440 -22.53 24.10 10.75
C LYS A 440 -23.00 23.31 9.52
N GLY A 441 -24.09 22.55 9.66
CA GLY A 441 -24.60 21.70 8.57
C GLY A 441 -23.78 20.43 8.27
N THR A 442 -22.83 20.03 9.12
CA THR A 442 -22.04 18.79 8.94
C THR A 442 -22.88 17.52 9.10
N LEU A 443 -23.98 17.57 9.86
CA LEU A 443 -24.79 16.39 10.16
C LEU A 443 -25.50 15.81 8.92
N THR A 444 -25.95 16.64 7.98
CA THR A 444 -26.60 16.17 6.74
C THR A 444 -25.71 15.30 5.85
N PRO A 445 -24.48 15.71 5.46
CA PRO A 445 -23.61 14.87 4.66
C PRO A 445 -23.13 13.62 5.44
N LEU A 446 -22.93 13.69 6.77
CA LEU A 446 -22.55 12.50 7.54
C LEU A 446 -23.59 11.38 7.51
N ILE A 447 -24.89 11.71 7.52
CA ILE A 447 -25.98 10.73 7.41
C ILE A 447 -26.04 10.13 5.99
N GLY A 448 -25.77 10.94 4.96
CA GLY A 448 -25.91 10.54 3.56
C GLY A 448 -24.68 9.91 2.90
N ILE A 449 -23.47 10.08 3.46
CA ILE A 449 -22.22 9.84 2.73
C ILE A 449 -22.11 8.41 2.16
N GLY A 450 -22.47 7.39 2.95
CA GLY A 450 -22.45 5.99 2.51
C GLY A 450 -23.39 5.73 1.33
N ALA A 451 -24.65 6.16 1.46
CA ALA A 451 -25.66 5.97 0.41
C ALA A 451 -25.27 6.67 -0.90
N CYS A 452 -24.82 7.92 -0.84
CA CYS A 452 -24.36 8.66 -2.01
C CYS A 452 -23.17 7.95 -2.71
N VAL A 453 -22.14 7.56 -1.96
CA VAL A 453 -20.96 6.89 -2.52
C VAL A 453 -21.31 5.52 -3.12
N SER A 454 -22.15 4.72 -2.45
CA SER A 454 -22.62 3.43 -2.97
C SER A 454 -23.39 3.58 -4.29
N VAL A 455 -24.29 4.57 -4.40
CA VAL A 455 -25.02 4.84 -5.65
C VAL A 455 -24.09 5.29 -6.76
N GLN A 456 -23.12 6.16 -6.48
CA GLN A 456 -22.12 6.63 -7.47
C GLN A 456 -21.34 5.45 -8.07
N PHE A 457 -20.69 4.63 -7.23
CA PHE A 457 -19.88 3.51 -7.72
C PHE A 457 -20.76 2.43 -8.39
N GLY A 458 -21.92 2.08 -7.81
CA GLY A 458 -22.83 1.11 -8.41
C GLY A 458 -23.31 1.52 -9.81
N ALA A 459 -23.73 2.78 -9.96
CA ALA A 459 -24.16 3.32 -11.25
C ALA A 459 -23.00 3.44 -12.26
N PHE A 460 -21.80 3.85 -11.81
CA PHE A 460 -20.60 3.88 -12.66
C PHE A 460 -20.27 2.49 -13.21
N HIS A 461 -20.17 1.48 -12.34
CA HIS A 461 -19.85 0.11 -12.75
C HIS A 461 -20.92 -0.46 -13.67
N TYR A 462 -22.21 -0.23 -13.40
CA TYR A 462 -23.30 -0.61 -14.31
C TYR A 462 -23.13 -0.01 -15.71
N ALA A 463 -22.97 1.33 -15.80
CA ALA A 463 -22.79 2.00 -17.09
C ALA A 463 -21.52 1.54 -17.82
N ARG A 464 -20.42 1.33 -17.08
CA ARG A 464 -19.15 0.80 -17.60
C ARG A 464 -19.34 -0.57 -18.26
N ARG A 465 -19.95 -1.54 -17.56
CA ARG A 465 -20.22 -2.88 -18.11
C ARG A 465 -21.08 -2.83 -19.38
N GLN A 466 -22.07 -1.93 -19.43
CA GLN A 466 -22.91 -1.73 -20.62
C GLN A 466 -22.13 -1.13 -21.80
N PHE A 467 -21.13 -0.29 -21.57
CA PHE A 467 -20.23 0.18 -22.63
C PHE A 467 -19.23 -0.89 -23.07
N GLU A 468 -18.68 -1.68 -22.15
CA GLU A 468 -17.81 -2.84 -22.46
C GLU A 468 -18.55 -3.84 -23.36
N ALA A 469 -19.76 -4.26 -22.99
CA ALA A 469 -20.60 -5.15 -23.79
C ALA A 469 -20.91 -4.58 -25.20
N ARG A 470 -21.17 -3.27 -25.30
CA ARG A 470 -21.42 -2.59 -26.59
C ARG A 470 -20.18 -2.46 -27.47
N ASN A 471 -18.98 -2.33 -26.88
CA ASN A 471 -17.72 -2.28 -27.63
C ASN A 471 -17.39 -3.65 -28.23
N ILE A 472 -17.58 -4.72 -27.44
CA ILE A 472 -17.42 -6.12 -27.90
C ILE A 472 -18.40 -6.40 -29.06
N ALA A 473 -19.68 -6.04 -28.91
CA ALA A 473 -20.71 -6.25 -29.93
C ALA A 473 -20.50 -5.45 -31.24
N ARG A 474 -19.60 -4.45 -31.25
CA ARG A 474 -19.27 -3.64 -32.43
C ARG A 474 -17.99 -4.07 -33.16
N GLY A 475 -17.41 -5.22 -32.81
CA GLY A 475 -16.20 -5.72 -33.44
C GLY A 475 -14.92 -5.02 -32.97
N GLY A 476 -14.91 -4.49 -31.74
CA GLY A 476 -13.67 -4.09 -31.09
C GLY A 476 -12.73 -5.31 -30.90
N PRO A 477 -11.40 -5.11 -30.85
CA PRO A 477 -10.46 -6.23 -30.74
C PRO A 477 -10.71 -7.06 -29.48
N LEU A 478 -10.80 -8.38 -29.67
CA LEU A 478 -11.03 -9.34 -28.58
C LEU A 478 -9.95 -9.19 -27.51
N GLY A 479 -10.33 -8.80 -26.29
CA GLY A 479 -9.43 -8.63 -25.15
C GLY A 479 -9.10 -7.18 -24.76
N SER A 480 -9.44 -6.17 -25.57
CA SER A 480 -9.29 -4.77 -25.13
C SER A 480 -10.46 -4.35 -24.22
N HIS A 481 -10.28 -4.48 -22.90
CA HIS A 481 -11.20 -3.93 -21.90
C HIS A 481 -11.12 -2.38 -21.77
N ASP A 482 -10.35 -1.74 -22.64
CA ASP A 482 -10.16 -0.29 -22.65
C ASP A 482 -11.41 0.43 -23.17
N LEU A 483 -12.23 0.95 -22.24
CA LEU A 483 -13.20 1.98 -22.59
C LEU A 483 -12.47 3.21 -23.14
N SER A 484 -13.02 3.81 -24.19
CA SER A 484 -12.55 5.12 -24.63
C SER A 484 -12.73 6.16 -23.53
N TYR A 485 -11.89 7.18 -23.51
CA TYR A 485 -11.99 8.29 -22.55
C TYR A 485 -13.37 8.97 -22.56
N GLY A 486 -14.04 9.05 -23.71
CA GLY A 486 -15.43 9.53 -23.80
C GLY A 486 -16.47 8.61 -23.14
N GLN A 487 -16.22 7.30 -23.10
CA GLN A 487 -17.08 6.34 -22.40
C GLN A 487 -16.83 6.34 -20.89
N TYR A 488 -15.59 6.54 -20.43
CA TYR A 488 -15.31 6.80 -19.01
C TYR A 488 -16.02 8.07 -18.53
N TYR A 489 -15.97 9.15 -19.32
CA TYR A 489 -16.74 10.36 -19.05
C TYR A 489 -18.26 10.07 -19.01
N ALA A 490 -18.80 9.33 -19.99
CA ALA A 490 -20.23 9.02 -20.03
C ALA A 490 -20.71 8.13 -18.87
N ALA A 491 -19.89 7.16 -18.44
CA ALA A 491 -20.16 6.33 -17.27
C ALA A 491 -20.11 7.14 -15.97
N GLY A 492 -19.13 8.04 -15.83
CA GLY A 492 -19.04 8.98 -14.72
C GLY A 492 -20.24 9.94 -14.68
N ALA A 493 -20.66 10.45 -15.83
CA ALA A 493 -21.83 11.32 -15.93
C ALA A 493 -23.13 10.60 -15.52
N PHE A 494 -23.31 9.33 -15.94
CA PHE A 494 -24.43 8.50 -15.51
C PHE A 494 -24.44 8.28 -13.98
N ALA A 495 -23.26 8.03 -13.39
CA ALA A 495 -23.12 7.91 -11.94
C ALA A 495 -23.52 9.19 -11.18
N GLY A 496 -23.13 10.35 -11.71
CA GLY A 496 -23.54 11.65 -11.17
C GLY A 496 -25.06 11.87 -11.23
N ILE A 497 -25.70 11.52 -12.35
CA ILE A 497 -27.16 11.63 -12.52
C ILE A 497 -27.89 10.70 -11.54
N ALA A 498 -27.45 9.45 -11.40
CA ALA A 498 -28.06 8.50 -10.46
C ALA A 498 -27.95 8.95 -9.00
N ASN A 499 -26.81 9.57 -8.64
CA ASN A 499 -26.57 10.11 -7.31
C ASN A 499 -27.39 11.38 -6.98
N ALA A 500 -27.65 12.24 -7.97
CA ALA A 500 -28.29 13.54 -7.78
C ALA A 500 -29.64 13.43 -7.04
N GLY A 501 -30.46 12.41 -7.36
CA GLY A 501 -31.75 12.19 -6.70
C GLY A 501 -31.67 11.94 -5.18
N ILE A 502 -30.50 11.57 -4.64
CA ILE A 502 -30.26 11.46 -3.20
C ILE A 502 -29.43 12.65 -2.69
N SER A 503 -28.41 13.10 -3.42
CA SER A 503 -27.53 14.18 -2.97
C SER A 503 -28.21 15.55 -3.00
N GLY A 504 -29.05 15.85 -3.99
CA GLY A 504 -29.77 17.12 -4.16
C GLY A 504 -30.50 17.63 -2.91
N PRO A 505 -31.40 16.87 -2.28
CA PRO A 505 -32.09 17.30 -1.06
C PRO A 505 -31.14 17.43 0.14
N ILE A 506 -30.11 16.57 0.23
CA ILE A 506 -29.11 16.60 1.31
C ILE A 506 -28.23 17.86 1.20
N GLU A 507 -27.80 18.21 -0.02
CA GLU A 507 -27.02 19.40 -0.33
C GLU A 507 -27.83 20.69 -0.14
N HIS A 508 -29.09 20.72 -0.58
CA HIS A 508 -29.94 21.90 -0.38
C HIS A 508 -30.11 22.20 1.12
N VAL A 509 -30.41 21.19 1.95
CA VAL A 509 -30.51 21.36 3.40
C VAL A 509 -29.14 21.75 4.00
N ARG A 510 -28.05 21.14 3.55
CA ARG A 510 -26.68 21.50 3.99
C ARG A 510 -26.37 22.97 3.73
N ILE A 511 -26.60 23.47 2.50
CA ILE A 511 -26.33 24.85 2.09
C ILE A 511 -27.18 25.83 2.90
N ARG A 512 -28.47 25.56 3.11
CA ARG A 512 -29.34 26.35 4.00
C ARG A 512 -28.82 26.46 5.42
N LEU A 513 -28.36 25.33 5.98
CA LEU A 513 -27.80 25.32 7.34
C LEU A 513 -26.47 26.07 7.42
N GLN A 514 -25.65 26.06 6.37
CA GLN A 514 -24.37 26.77 6.30
C GLN A 514 -24.50 28.29 6.07
N THR A 515 -25.53 28.74 5.35
CA THR A 515 -25.76 30.16 5.02
C THR A 515 -26.61 30.93 6.02
N GLN A 516 -27.45 30.26 6.81
CA GLN A 516 -28.35 30.96 7.74
C GLN A 516 -27.59 31.79 8.81
N PRO A 517 -28.20 32.85 9.35
CA PRO A 517 -27.59 33.69 10.40
C PRO A 517 -27.30 32.97 11.73
N HIS A 518 -26.69 33.70 12.66
CA HIS A 518 -26.37 33.28 14.03
C HIS A 518 -27.17 34.05 15.07
N GLY A 519 -27.19 33.54 16.30
CA GLY A 519 -27.95 34.12 17.41
C GLY A 519 -29.46 34.12 17.15
N ALA A 520 -30.11 35.23 17.51
CA ALA A 520 -31.57 35.41 17.40
C ALA A 520 -32.11 35.31 15.96
N GLY A 521 -31.28 35.52 14.93
CA GLY A 521 -31.66 35.42 13.52
C GLY A 521 -31.66 34.00 12.93
N ARG A 522 -31.57 32.95 13.74
CA ARG A 522 -31.46 31.56 13.25
C ARG A 522 -32.78 31.07 12.64
N LEU A 523 -32.77 30.81 11.33
CA LEU A 523 -33.94 30.37 10.56
C LEU A 523 -34.34 28.89 10.81
N TYR A 524 -33.35 28.03 11.06
CA TYR A 524 -33.52 26.57 11.17
C TYR A 524 -32.87 26.02 12.44
N SER A 525 -33.61 25.23 13.22
CA SER A 525 -33.09 24.61 14.45
C SER A 525 -32.15 23.43 14.17
N GLY A 526 -32.32 22.75 13.03
CA GLY A 526 -31.51 21.64 12.56
C GLY A 526 -31.99 21.10 11.20
N PRO A 527 -31.44 19.98 10.70
CA PRO A 527 -31.81 19.40 9.41
C PRO A 527 -33.30 19.10 9.25
N LEU A 528 -33.93 18.45 10.24
CA LEU A 528 -35.34 18.05 10.15
C LEU A 528 -36.30 19.25 10.14
N ASP A 529 -35.99 20.31 10.90
CA ASP A 529 -36.74 21.57 10.87
C ASP A 529 -36.57 22.29 9.53
N CYS A 530 -35.38 22.24 8.93
CA CYS A 530 -35.14 22.74 7.57
C CYS A 530 -35.98 21.97 6.54
N VAL A 531 -35.93 20.63 6.53
CA VAL A 531 -36.77 19.80 5.64
C VAL A 531 -38.25 20.10 5.82
N ARG A 532 -38.74 20.20 7.06
CA ARG A 532 -40.14 20.51 7.37
C ARG A 532 -40.56 21.88 6.82
N LYS A 533 -39.74 22.92 7.02
CA LYS A 533 -40.00 24.28 6.52
C LYS A 533 -39.92 24.38 5.00
N LEU A 534 -38.98 23.68 4.37
CA LEU A 534 -38.87 23.58 2.90
C LEU A 534 -40.10 22.90 2.29
N ALA A 535 -40.52 21.75 2.86
CA ALA A 535 -41.70 21.02 2.40
C ALA A 535 -43.01 21.80 2.62
N ALA A 536 -43.10 22.63 3.66
CA ALA A 536 -44.28 23.45 3.93
C ALA A 536 -44.51 24.61 2.96
N HIS A 537 -43.45 25.10 2.27
CA HIS A 537 -43.57 26.28 1.40
C HIS A 537 -44.10 25.96 -0.02
N GLU A 538 -43.62 24.88 -0.64
CA GLU A 538 -44.00 24.50 -2.03
C GLU A 538 -44.24 22.99 -2.20
N GLY A 539 -44.44 22.26 -1.11
CA GLY A 539 -44.50 20.80 -1.12
C GLY A 539 -43.11 20.15 -1.26
N VAL A 540 -43.05 18.84 -1.09
CA VAL A 540 -41.77 18.08 -1.07
C VAL A 540 -41.00 18.22 -2.39
N LEU A 541 -41.67 18.02 -3.54
CA LEU A 541 -40.99 17.97 -4.84
C LEU A 541 -40.49 19.33 -5.37
N ARG A 542 -41.16 20.45 -5.06
CA ARG A 542 -40.69 21.79 -5.49
C ARG A 542 -39.85 22.49 -4.43
N GLY A 543 -40.21 22.33 -3.15
CA GLY A 543 -39.49 22.92 -2.03
C GLY A 543 -38.15 22.24 -1.77
N LEU A 544 -38.12 20.91 -1.61
CA LEU A 544 -36.90 20.20 -1.20
C LEU A 544 -35.92 20.00 -2.37
N TYR A 545 -36.41 19.63 -3.56
CA TYR A 545 -35.61 19.46 -4.80
C TYR A 545 -35.43 20.77 -5.59
N ARG A 546 -35.46 21.92 -4.91
CA ARG A 546 -35.20 23.21 -5.57
C ARG A 546 -33.74 23.27 -6.04
N GLY A 547 -33.55 23.58 -7.33
CA GLY A 547 -32.22 23.56 -7.95
C GLY A 547 -31.77 22.17 -8.45
N GLU A 548 -32.63 21.16 -8.42
CA GLU A 548 -32.25 19.79 -8.84
C GLU A 548 -31.73 19.73 -10.28
N ALA A 549 -32.33 20.45 -11.22
CA ALA A 549 -31.88 20.46 -12.61
C ALA A 549 -30.42 20.96 -12.80
N VAL A 550 -29.97 21.92 -11.98
CA VAL A 550 -28.56 22.36 -12.00
C VAL A 550 -27.67 21.42 -11.19
N THR A 551 -28.21 20.76 -10.16
CA THR A 551 -27.51 19.68 -9.43
C THR A 551 -27.20 18.52 -10.37
N ILE A 552 -28.18 17.97 -11.08
CA ILE A 552 -27.99 16.88 -12.07
C ILE A 552 -26.92 17.26 -13.10
N LEU A 553 -26.97 18.45 -13.69
CA LEU A 553 -25.95 18.90 -14.66
C LEU A 553 -24.56 19.06 -14.02
N ARG A 554 -24.49 19.59 -12.78
CA ARG A 554 -23.25 19.70 -12.03
C ARG A 554 -22.66 18.32 -11.73
N GLU A 555 -23.45 17.38 -11.23
CA GLU A 555 -22.99 16.03 -10.89
C GLU A 555 -22.55 15.26 -12.14
N ALA A 556 -23.32 15.34 -13.23
CA ALA A 556 -22.96 14.70 -14.50
C ALA A 556 -21.60 15.19 -15.02
N GLN A 557 -21.39 16.51 -15.06
CA GLN A 557 -20.12 17.12 -15.47
C GLN A 557 -18.99 16.79 -14.49
N ALA A 558 -19.25 16.89 -13.17
CA ALA A 558 -18.26 16.65 -12.11
C ALA A 558 -17.70 15.23 -12.17
N TYR A 559 -18.56 14.22 -12.09
CA TYR A 559 -18.15 12.82 -12.08
C TYR A 559 -17.65 12.35 -13.46
N GLY A 560 -18.22 12.87 -14.55
CA GLY A 560 -17.70 12.62 -15.89
C GLY A 560 -16.24 13.07 -16.04
N VAL A 561 -15.91 14.29 -15.60
CA VAL A 561 -14.52 14.78 -15.59
C VAL A 561 -13.65 13.99 -14.61
N TRP A 562 -14.14 13.67 -13.41
CA TRP A 562 -13.35 12.93 -12.41
C TRP A 562 -12.90 11.56 -12.91
N PHE A 563 -13.83 10.72 -13.36
CA PHE A 563 -13.50 9.38 -13.87
C PHE A 563 -12.62 9.46 -15.12
N LEU A 564 -12.90 10.39 -16.04
CA LEU A 564 -12.04 10.66 -17.19
C LEU A 564 -10.59 10.99 -16.78
N SER A 565 -10.41 11.96 -15.89
CA SER A 565 -9.08 12.41 -15.48
C SER A 565 -8.33 11.35 -14.66
N PHE A 566 -9.01 10.62 -13.79
CA PHE A 566 -8.42 9.54 -13.01
C PHE A 566 -7.92 8.40 -13.91
N GLU A 567 -8.77 7.94 -14.84
CA GLU A 567 -8.44 6.87 -15.79
C GLU A 567 -7.31 7.28 -16.75
N TYR A 568 -7.33 8.54 -17.23
CA TYR A 568 -6.24 9.09 -18.04
C TYR A 568 -4.90 9.13 -17.28
N LEU A 569 -4.89 9.61 -16.02
CA LEU A 569 -3.67 9.69 -15.22
C LEU A 569 -3.09 8.30 -14.91
N MET A 570 -3.94 7.35 -14.52
CA MET A 570 -3.54 5.96 -14.25
C MET A 570 -2.94 5.30 -15.51
N ASN A 571 -3.63 5.42 -16.65
CA ASN A 571 -3.18 4.80 -17.91
C ASN A 571 -1.92 5.50 -18.47
N ALA A 572 -1.76 6.80 -18.25
CA ALA A 572 -0.58 7.56 -18.64
C ALA A 572 0.67 7.16 -17.83
N ASP A 573 0.55 6.95 -16.50
CA ASP A 573 1.69 6.51 -15.68
C ASP A 573 2.10 5.07 -15.98
N ALA A 574 1.12 4.15 -16.13
CA ALA A 574 1.36 2.78 -16.57
C ALA A 574 2.11 2.74 -17.92
N LYS A 575 1.61 3.46 -18.93
CA LYS A 575 2.22 3.54 -20.27
C LYS A 575 3.60 4.20 -20.25
N ARG A 576 3.81 5.25 -19.44
CA ARG A 576 5.09 5.97 -19.34
C ARG A 576 6.17 5.10 -18.72
N ASN A 577 5.83 4.34 -17.67
CA ASN A 577 6.79 3.55 -16.90
C ASN A 577 6.91 2.10 -17.40
N LYS A 578 6.04 1.67 -18.33
CA LYS A 578 5.92 0.29 -18.83
C LYS A 578 5.63 -0.74 -17.72
N ILE A 579 4.80 -0.34 -16.76
CA ILE A 579 4.33 -1.16 -15.63
C ILE A 579 2.87 -1.52 -15.83
N ASP A 580 2.41 -2.61 -15.22
CA ASP A 580 0.97 -2.88 -15.15
C ASP A 580 0.29 -1.82 -14.27
N ARG A 581 -0.97 -1.49 -14.57
CA ARG A 581 -1.76 -0.56 -13.76
C ARG A 581 -1.86 -0.99 -12.28
N ARG A 582 -1.82 -2.29 -12.01
CA ARG A 582 -1.82 -2.89 -10.66
C ARG A 582 -0.54 -2.61 -9.87
N GLU A 583 0.55 -2.26 -10.54
CA GLU A 583 1.86 -1.97 -9.93
C GLU A 583 2.01 -0.48 -9.56
N ILE A 584 1.03 0.37 -9.89
CA ILE A 584 1.01 1.77 -9.48
C ILE A 584 0.83 1.83 -7.95
N SER A 585 1.85 2.35 -7.26
CA SER A 585 1.88 2.40 -5.80
C SER A 585 0.70 3.19 -5.19
N THR A 586 0.19 2.74 -4.05
CA THR A 586 -0.99 3.32 -3.40
C THR A 586 -0.91 4.85 -3.19
N PRO A 587 0.25 5.44 -2.80
CA PRO A 587 0.38 6.90 -2.71
C PRO A 587 0.24 7.62 -4.06
N LYS A 588 0.67 7.01 -5.18
CA LYS A 588 0.41 7.55 -6.53
C LYS A 588 -1.07 7.50 -6.86
N VAL A 589 -1.77 6.40 -6.55
CA VAL A 589 -3.22 6.28 -6.77
C VAL A 589 -3.98 7.37 -6.01
N ALA A 590 -3.61 7.63 -4.75
CA ALA A 590 -4.18 8.71 -3.96
C ALA A 590 -3.90 10.11 -4.58
N LEU A 591 -2.68 10.34 -5.07
CA LEU A 591 -2.32 11.58 -5.78
C LEU A 591 -3.14 11.78 -7.07
N TYR A 592 -3.32 10.74 -7.88
CA TYR A 592 -4.13 10.80 -9.10
C TYR A 592 -5.62 11.01 -8.79
N GLY A 593 -6.14 10.41 -7.72
CA GLY A 593 -7.48 10.69 -7.21
C GLY A 593 -7.66 12.16 -6.77
N GLY A 594 -6.66 12.73 -6.11
CA GLY A 594 -6.61 14.15 -5.75
C GLY A 594 -6.59 15.07 -6.96
N LEU A 595 -5.70 14.82 -7.93
CA LEU A 595 -5.61 15.60 -9.18
C LEU A 595 -6.89 15.50 -10.03
N ALA A 596 -7.53 14.34 -10.09
CA ALA A 596 -8.85 14.18 -10.70
C ALA A 596 -9.93 14.98 -9.95
N GLY A 597 -9.80 15.12 -8.62
CA GLY A 597 -10.63 16.01 -7.79
C GLY A 597 -10.49 17.49 -8.16
N GLU A 598 -9.28 17.97 -8.42
CA GLU A 598 -9.05 19.35 -8.91
C GLU A 598 -9.68 19.55 -10.29
N ALA A 599 -9.50 18.58 -11.20
CA ALA A 599 -10.11 18.61 -12.53
C ALA A 599 -11.65 18.62 -12.47
N LEU A 600 -12.26 17.81 -11.59
CA LEU A 600 -13.70 17.82 -11.30
C LEU A 600 -14.18 19.21 -10.90
N TRP A 601 -13.45 19.90 -10.01
CA TRP A 601 -13.86 21.22 -9.56
C TRP A 601 -13.74 22.23 -10.69
N LEU A 602 -12.59 22.34 -11.34
CA LEU A 602 -12.39 23.23 -12.49
C LEU A 602 -13.42 22.99 -13.61
N GLY A 603 -13.79 21.73 -13.88
CA GLY A 603 -14.76 21.35 -14.90
C GLY A 603 -16.22 21.62 -14.55
N SER A 604 -16.59 21.71 -13.27
CA SER A 604 -17.99 21.81 -12.81
C SER A 604 -18.34 23.07 -12.01
N TYR A 605 -17.35 23.89 -11.63
CA TYR A 605 -17.53 25.01 -10.70
C TYR A 605 -18.62 26.04 -11.09
N PRO A 606 -18.77 26.44 -12.36
CA PRO A 606 -19.83 27.39 -12.74
C PRO A 606 -21.25 26.87 -12.43
N PHE A 607 -21.48 25.56 -12.55
CA PHE A 607 -22.75 24.94 -12.16
C PHE A 607 -22.92 24.87 -10.65
N ASP A 608 -21.84 24.64 -9.89
CA ASP A 608 -21.87 24.65 -8.41
C ASP A 608 -22.25 26.03 -7.86
N VAL A 609 -21.74 27.13 -8.45
CA VAL A 609 -22.15 28.49 -8.05
C VAL A 609 -23.64 28.74 -8.33
N VAL A 610 -24.15 28.36 -9.50
CA VAL A 610 -25.58 28.52 -9.83
C VAL A 610 -26.46 27.66 -8.92
N LYS A 611 -26.05 26.42 -8.63
CA LYS A 611 -26.69 25.54 -7.65
C LYS A 611 -26.75 26.19 -6.26
N SER A 612 -25.62 26.62 -5.71
CA SER A 612 -25.55 27.26 -4.39
C SER A 612 -26.45 28.48 -4.28
N LYS A 613 -26.42 29.38 -5.28
CA LYS A 613 -27.29 30.56 -5.32
C LYS A 613 -28.76 30.17 -5.32
N MET A 614 -29.19 29.26 -6.19
CA MET A 614 -30.58 28.78 -6.24
C MET A 614 -31.03 28.07 -4.95
N GLN A 615 -30.17 27.26 -4.35
CA GLN A 615 -30.47 26.53 -3.11
C GLN A 615 -30.40 27.42 -1.85
N SER A 616 -29.76 28.58 -1.91
CA SER A 616 -29.77 29.58 -0.83
C SER A 616 -30.91 30.61 -0.89
N ASP A 617 -31.58 30.73 -2.05
CA ASP A 617 -32.50 31.85 -2.37
C ASP A 617 -33.78 31.90 -1.53
N GLY A 618 -34.41 33.07 -1.39
CA GLY A 618 -35.66 33.25 -0.66
C GLY A 618 -36.85 32.47 -1.26
N PHE A 619 -37.94 32.35 -0.49
CA PHE A 619 -39.20 31.75 -0.94
C PHE A 619 -40.30 32.80 -1.12
N GLY A 620 -41.29 32.51 -1.96
CA GLY A 620 -42.42 33.40 -2.21
C GLY A 620 -41.97 34.78 -2.72
N LYS A 621 -42.34 35.85 -2.03
CA LYS A 621 -42.03 37.24 -2.44
C LYS A 621 -40.53 37.57 -2.40
N GLU A 622 -39.72 36.82 -1.66
CA GLU A 622 -38.27 37.03 -1.54
C GLU A 622 -37.45 36.22 -2.56
N GLN A 623 -38.09 35.43 -3.43
CA GLN A 623 -37.44 34.61 -4.44
C GLN A 623 -36.78 35.47 -5.54
N ARG A 624 -35.46 35.39 -5.64
CA ARG A 624 -34.66 36.10 -6.67
C ARG A 624 -34.54 35.32 -7.97
N TYR A 625 -34.55 33.98 -7.93
CA TYR A 625 -34.27 33.12 -9.08
C TYR A 625 -35.41 32.13 -9.38
N LYS A 626 -35.98 32.25 -10.59
CA LYS A 626 -37.08 31.40 -11.07
C LYS A 626 -36.62 30.07 -11.68
N SER A 627 -35.45 30.06 -12.32
CA SER A 627 -34.88 28.89 -13.01
C SER A 627 -33.35 28.94 -13.03
N MET A 628 -32.71 27.84 -13.45
CA MET A 628 -31.26 27.83 -13.68
C MET A 628 -30.83 28.89 -14.72
N THR A 629 -31.60 29.04 -15.80
CA THR A 629 -31.31 30.01 -16.87
C THR A 629 -31.49 31.45 -16.42
N ASP A 630 -32.46 31.73 -15.53
CA ASP A 630 -32.65 33.03 -14.89
C ASP A 630 -31.51 33.35 -13.91
N CYS A 631 -31.10 32.37 -13.08
CA CYS A 631 -29.97 32.51 -12.16
C CYS A 631 -28.64 32.74 -12.90
N PHE A 632 -28.41 32.03 -14.00
CA PHE A 632 -27.24 32.22 -14.85
C PHE A 632 -27.22 33.62 -15.47
N LYS A 633 -28.32 34.05 -16.12
CA LYS A 633 -28.43 35.38 -16.74
C LYS A 633 -28.22 36.51 -15.74
N LYS A 634 -28.85 36.43 -14.56
CA LYS A 634 -28.69 37.42 -13.48
C LYS A 634 -27.27 37.44 -12.92
N THR A 635 -26.66 36.28 -12.68
CA THR A 635 -25.25 36.20 -12.22
C THR A 635 -24.30 36.82 -13.24
N TRP A 636 -24.49 36.54 -14.53
CA TRP A 636 -23.70 37.15 -15.60
C TRP A 636 -23.89 38.68 -15.67
N ALA A 637 -25.12 39.16 -15.55
CA ALA A 637 -25.43 40.60 -15.63
C ALA A 637 -24.90 41.40 -14.42
N HIS A 638 -24.95 40.84 -13.20
CA HIS A 638 -24.54 41.54 -11.97
C HIS A 638 -23.07 41.33 -11.57
N GLU A 639 -22.48 40.17 -11.88
CA GLU A 639 -21.15 39.78 -11.38
C GLU A 639 -20.17 39.37 -12.49
N GLY A 640 -20.61 39.35 -13.75
CA GLY A 640 -19.80 38.97 -14.91
C GLY A 640 -19.25 37.54 -14.82
N LEU A 641 -18.18 37.27 -15.57
CA LEU A 641 -17.50 35.97 -15.56
C LEU A 641 -16.92 35.62 -14.18
N GLY A 642 -16.42 36.62 -13.44
CA GLY A 642 -15.84 36.42 -12.10
C GLY A 642 -16.84 35.88 -11.07
N GLY A 643 -18.12 36.22 -11.20
CA GLY A 643 -19.20 35.70 -10.35
C GLY A 643 -19.28 34.16 -10.33
N PHE A 644 -18.99 33.50 -11.46
CA PHE A 644 -19.01 32.04 -11.59
C PHE A 644 -17.80 31.34 -10.98
N TRP A 645 -16.78 32.07 -10.53
CA TRP A 645 -15.55 31.54 -9.94
C TRP A 645 -15.32 31.99 -8.48
N LYS A 646 -16.24 32.77 -7.89
CA LYS A 646 -16.21 33.14 -6.46
C LYS A 646 -16.15 31.89 -5.59
N GLY A 647 -15.14 31.80 -4.72
CA GLY A 647 -14.92 30.66 -3.80
C GLY A 647 -14.11 29.49 -4.36
N ILE A 648 -13.60 29.55 -5.61
CA ILE A 648 -12.82 28.45 -6.20
C ILE A 648 -11.56 28.12 -5.38
N LEU A 649 -10.86 29.12 -4.86
CA LEU A 649 -9.59 28.92 -4.15
C LEU A 649 -9.73 28.06 -2.86
N PRO A 650 -10.68 28.34 -1.93
CA PRO A 650 -11.02 27.40 -0.86
C PRO A 650 -11.35 25.99 -1.34
N THR A 651 -11.98 25.85 -2.51
CA THR A 651 -12.47 24.58 -3.04
C THR A 651 -11.33 23.71 -3.59
N LEU A 652 -10.37 24.32 -4.30
CA LEU A 652 -9.15 23.63 -4.75
C LEU A 652 -8.26 23.28 -3.56
N PHE A 653 -7.99 24.25 -2.67
CA PHE A 653 -7.16 24.01 -1.48
C PHE A 653 -7.74 22.92 -0.56
N ARG A 654 -9.06 22.69 -0.60
CA ARG A 654 -9.73 21.59 0.11
C ARG A 654 -9.35 20.20 -0.42
N ALA A 655 -9.17 20.04 -1.74
CA ALA A 655 -9.16 18.72 -2.36
C ALA A 655 -7.97 17.87 -1.89
N MET A 656 -6.74 18.39 -1.94
CA MET A 656 -5.55 17.66 -1.51
C MET A 656 -5.53 17.26 -0.02
N PRO A 657 -5.77 18.16 0.96
CA PRO A 657 -5.84 17.78 2.38
C PRO A 657 -6.94 16.77 2.69
N VAL A 658 -8.10 16.89 2.04
CA VAL A 658 -9.22 15.95 2.20
C VAL A 658 -8.86 14.58 1.63
N SER A 659 -8.30 14.50 0.42
CA SER A 659 -7.88 13.23 -0.18
C SER A 659 -6.79 12.54 0.64
N ALA A 660 -5.77 13.28 1.07
CA ALA A 660 -4.68 12.75 1.89
C ALA A 660 -5.16 12.27 3.28
N GLY A 661 -6.00 13.06 3.95
CA GLY A 661 -6.54 12.69 5.26
C GLY A 661 -7.57 11.55 5.21
N THR A 662 -8.38 11.47 4.15
CA THR A 662 -9.28 10.33 3.91
C THR A 662 -8.45 9.06 3.74
N PHE A 663 -7.40 9.10 2.92
CA PHE A 663 -6.49 7.96 2.73
C PHE A 663 -5.82 7.55 4.05
N ALA A 664 -5.24 8.50 4.79
CA ALA A 664 -4.59 8.24 6.06
C ALA A 664 -5.54 7.63 7.12
N VAL A 665 -6.80 8.06 7.16
CA VAL A 665 -7.80 7.47 8.08
C VAL A 665 -8.25 6.08 7.63
N VAL A 666 -8.45 5.83 6.33
CA VAL A 666 -8.73 4.47 5.84
C VAL A 666 -7.57 3.54 6.15
N GLU A 667 -6.33 3.94 5.87
CA GLU A 667 -5.14 3.15 6.15
C GLU A 667 -4.94 2.89 7.65
N LEU A 668 -5.09 3.91 8.50
CA LEU A 668 -5.00 3.76 9.95
C LEU A 668 -6.13 2.87 10.49
N THR A 669 -7.36 3.02 9.99
CA THR A 669 -8.50 2.20 10.42
C THR A 669 -8.30 0.75 10.02
N MET A 670 -7.83 0.48 8.79
CA MET A 670 -7.48 -0.88 8.37
C MET A 670 -6.37 -1.47 9.25
N ARG A 671 -5.30 -0.72 9.53
CA ARG A 671 -4.20 -1.15 10.42
C ARG A 671 -4.62 -1.39 11.87
N MET A 672 -5.65 -0.70 12.36
CA MET A 672 -6.21 -0.90 13.71
C MET A 672 -7.23 -2.05 13.77
N LEU A 673 -7.74 -2.49 12.62
CA LEU A 673 -8.68 -3.60 12.49
C LEU A 673 -7.99 -4.92 12.06
N THR A 674 -6.70 -4.91 11.72
CA THR A 674 -5.89 -6.09 11.35
C THR A 674 -5.17 -6.75 12.51
#